data_AF-A0A1F5C3Y1-F1
#
_entry.id   AF-A0A1F5C3Y1-F1
#
_cell.length_a   1.000
_cell.length_b   1.000
_cell.length_c   1.000
_cell.angle_alpha   90.00
_cell.angle_beta   90.00
_cell.angle_gamma   90.00
#
_symmetry.space_group_name_H-M   'P 1'
#
loop_
_entity.id
_entity.type
_entity.pdbx_description
1 polymer ?
#
loop_
_entity_poly.entity_id
_entity_poly.type
_entity_poly.pdbx_seq_one_letter_code
_entity_poly.pdbx_strand_id
1 'polypeptide(L)'
;MINKKFVILGLCGLMALASCRGLKRGPSIIISKDASALEELASKEVRRYLYLRTGKLVPIEPRDDAADVRGDAVVILEKGRFAASGFADARLKQKVEALGPEEYILKTFPHRKRTVLLVAGGDQIGTLYGAYRLAEKLGVRFYLHGDVIPDAPIALEFPAVDEAGKPLFRLRGIHPFHDFPEGPDWWNTQDYKAVLSQLPKLRMNFFGLHTYPEGRPNAEPTVWIGLAEDSRPDGTVTSSYPSSYQNTLRGNWGYEATKTGDFYFGTSELFESDGFGPDIMLGMVPEPKTPEESNTVFDRTAAMLSDAFTLARSLGVKTCVGTEMPLTIPALVKKRLQEKGLNLQDPAVVREVYKGLFTRLKQAYPLDYYWLWTDENWTWSDADEKTVKAVVDDGLTALAAAADAQVPFAMATCGWVLGPPSDRTLFDRALPKEVAASCINREVGKAPVDPIFGRIGGRSRWAIPWLEDDPALTSPQLWAGRMRKDAVDALAYGCDGLLGIHWRTRALSPNIGALAAAAWNQEDWGNSLSPVREEGPVNGVYIAFAGNAISGTTEEAVYKDIRDRVFGYRVSIPNGTYEVILKFCEGEIKEKGRRVFDVSLQGKKVAEKVDIFGRVGLHRALDLRFRGVAVENGRLEIDFTDRIHYPSIAGLVITGKDFSKKINCGGGAVGDYEADWPETPRHAPTLDFYEDWAGCEFGPEVAAAAAAVFAAIDGHLPQPNIWTGPGGIRPDPRPWDEVRKEYAFVDELAALESRVTGKGSASRFAYWLASFSYMREMAHLECLWAEYNAAWEAVKKLPDEKARADAAERTLIPIRERMVSGLKDLYRYLLATVSNPGELGTVANWEQHLLPALMHRPGEELQKTLGKEIPPPARLPRDYDGPPRVIVPTVRTVLVPGEALNLKVIVLAKDRPAEAALYWRELGEGEYAAVPLQNVARGVYRVTCPETNKDLEYYVKVIVNNGEIYFPPTAPLISQTVVRTR
;
A
#
# COMPACT_ATOMS: atom_id res chain seq x y z
N MET A 1 11.86 -95.11 9.05
CA MET A 1 11.19 -95.17 10.37
C MET A 1 11.30 -93.80 11.04
N ILE A 2 10.16 -93.16 11.27
CA ILE A 2 9.78 -92.32 12.43
C ILE A 2 10.80 -91.29 13.00
N ASN A 3 10.29 -90.05 13.13
CA ASN A 3 10.71 -88.94 13.99
C ASN A 3 12.02 -88.18 13.71
N LYS A 4 11.87 -86.98 13.13
CA LYS A 4 12.45 -85.70 13.60
C LYS A 4 11.93 -84.54 12.74
N LYS A 5 10.66 -84.17 12.94
CA LYS A 5 10.02 -82.98 12.31
C LYS A 5 9.07 -82.26 13.27
N PHE A 6 9.45 -82.09 14.54
CA PHE A 6 8.73 -81.23 15.48
C PHE A 6 9.71 -80.82 16.58
N VAL A 7 10.34 -79.64 16.46
CA VAL A 7 10.82 -78.78 17.57
C VAL A 7 11.30 -77.42 17.03
N ILE A 8 11.72 -77.27 15.76
CA ILE A 8 12.24 -75.98 15.23
C ILE A 8 11.22 -75.24 14.35
N LEU A 9 9.95 -75.23 14.78
CA LEU A 9 8.94 -74.29 14.24
C LEU A 9 8.19 -73.51 15.34
N GLY A 10 8.50 -73.78 16.62
CA GLY A 10 7.90 -73.09 17.77
C GLY A 10 8.65 -71.83 18.23
N LEU A 11 9.90 -71.59 17.79
CA LEU A 11 10.70 -70.43 18.24
C LEU A 11 10.85 -69.29 17.22
N CYS A 12 10.55 -69.50 15.93
CA CYS A 12 10.58 -68.39 14.94
C CYS A 12 9.25 -67.62 14.88
N GLY A 13 8.14 -68.19 15.36
CA GLY A 13 6.83 -67.51 15.44
C GLY A 13 6.68 -66.54 16.61
N LEU A 14 7.52 -66.65 17.64
CA LEU A 14 7.46 -65.81 18.85
C LEU A 14 8.52 -64.69 18.88
N MET A 15 9.51 -64.70 17.99
CA MET A 15 10.41 -63.55 17.79
C MET A 15 9.95 -62.58 16.69
N ALA A 16 9.03 -62.98 15.81
CA ALA A 16 8.41 -62.06 14.84
C ALA A 16 7.30 -61.17 15.44
N LEU A 17 6.81 -61.48 16.65
CA LEU A 17 5.78 -60.69 17.35
C LEU A 17 6.36 -59.77 18.45
N ALA A 18 7.66 -59.82 18.71
CA ALA A 18 8.31 -58.95 19.71
C ALA A 18 9.18 -57.83 19.10
N SER A 19 9.29 -57.75 17.76
CA SER A 19 10.00 -56.66 17.06
C SER A 19 9.09 -55.62 16.40
N CYS A 20 7.78 -55.66 16.64
CA CYS A 20 6.90 -54.49 16.47
C CYS A 20 7.07 -53.53 17.67
N ARG A 21 8.32 -53.14 17.97
CA ARG A 21 8.56 -51.90 18.71
C ARG A 21 8.11 -50.78 17.78
N GLY A 22 7.03 -50.11 18.19
CA GLY A 22 6.20 -49.26 17.33
C GLY A 22 6.99 -48.40 16.36
N LEU A 23 6.68 -48.56 15.07
CA LEU A 23 6.93 -47.52 14.07
C LEU A 23 6.43 -46.21 14.67
N LYS A 24 7.35 -45.28 14.97
CA LYS A 24 6.98 -43.92 15.38
C LYS A 24 6.06 -43.38 14.28
N ARG A 25 4.78 -43.24 14.59
CA ARG A 25 3.81 -42.58 13.71
C ARG A 25 4.35 -41.16 13.47
N GLY A 26 4.51 -40.76 12.21
CA GLY A 26 5.00 -39.45 11.84
C GLY A 26 4.08 -38.32 12.36
N PRO A 27 4.55 -37.07 12.35
CA PRO A 27 3.73 -35.96 12.81
C PRO A 27 2.46 -35.80 11.97
N SER A 28 1.40 -35.26 12.55
CA SER A 28 0.15 -34.95 11.84
C SER A 28 -0.42 -33.57 12.21
N ILE A 29 -1.31 -33.06 11.37
CA ILE A 29 -2.12 -31.87 11.66
C ILE A 29 -3.51 -32.36 12.06
N ILE A 30 -3.97 -31.97 13.23
CA ILE A 30 -5.27 -32.39 13.79
C ILE A 30 -6.23 -31.21 13.77
N ILE A 31 -7.42 -31.45 13.24
CA ILE A 31 -8.58 -30.54 13.29
C ILE A 31 -9.82 -31.32 13.75
N SER A 32 -10.85 -30.59 14.19
CA SER A 32 -12.16 -31.20 14.46
C SER A 32 -12.81 -31.70 13.17
N LYS A 33 -13.63 -32.76 13.23
CA LYS A 33 -14.53 -33.13 12.12
C LYS A 33 -15.58 -32.05 11.83
N ASP A 34 -15.94 -31.27 12.85
CA ASP A 34 -16.86 -30.13 12.76
C ASP A 34 -16.11 -28.80 12.56
N ALA A 35 -14.91 -28.84 11.99
CA ALA A 35 -14.13 -27.64 11.68
C ALA A 35 -14.88 -26.74 10.69
N SER A 36 -14.77 -25.43 10.92
CA SER A 36 -15.22 -24.40 9.98
C SER A 36 -14.38 -24.43 8.69
N ALA A 37 -14.89 -23.80 7.62
CA ALA A 37 -14.15 -23.66 6.37
C ALA A 37 -12.79 -22.96 6.55
N LEU A 38 -12.69 -22.02 7.50
CA LEU A 38 -11.46 -21.28 7.79
C LEU A 38 -10.48 -22.07 8.67
N GLU A 39 -10.94 -22.94 9.56
CA GLU A 39 -10.05 -23.91 10.25
C GLU A 39 -9.49 -24.94 9.27
N GLU A 40 -10.29 -25.40 8.33
CA GLU A 40 -9.79 -26.28 7.26
C GLU A 40 -8.75 -25.56 6.39
N LEU A 41 -9.02 -24.33 5.96
CA LEU A 41 -8.05 -23.51 5.24
C LEU A 41 -6.76 -23.32 6.06
N ALA A 42 -6.89 -22.99 7.34
CA ALA A 42 -5.76 -22.86 8.26
C ALA A 42 -4.92 -24.15 8.31
N SER A 43 -5.56 -25.32 8.36
CA SER A 43 -4.86 -26.61 8.33
C SER A 43 -4.14 -26.89 7.02
N LYS A 44 -4.73 -26.51 5.88
CA LYS A 44 -4.12 -26.65 4.55
C LYS A 44 -2.95 -25.70 4.38
N GLU A 45 -3.05 -24.45 4.84
CA GLU A 45 -1.96 -23.47 4.83
C GLU A 45 -0.80 -23.91 5.74
N VAL A 46 -1.07 -24.40 6.95
CA VAL A 46 -0.02 -24.99 7.82
C VAL A 46 0.67 -26.16 7.13
N ARG A 47 -0.10 -27.08 6.52
CA ARG A 47 0.46 -28.19 5.73
C ARG A 47 1.33 -27.68 4.59
N ARG A 48 0.86 -26.68 3.84
CA ARG A 48 1.55 -26.06 2.70
C ARG A 48 2.89 -25.48 3.12
N TYR A 49 2.96 -24.68 4.19
CA TYR A 49 4.22 -24.07 4.61
C TYR A 49 5.17 -25.07 5.27
N LEU A 50 4.67 -26.08 5.99
CA LEU A 50 5.49 -27.21 6.44
C LEU A 50 6.11 -27.94 5.24
N TYR A 51 5.33 -28.21 4.20
CA TYR A 51 5.83 -28.83 2.97
C TYR A 51 6.88 -27.96 2.28
N LEU A 52 6.60 -26.68 2.05
CA LEU A 52 7.54 -25.75 1.40
C LEU A 52 8.86 -25.60 2.16
N ARG A 53 8.84 -25.73 3.50
CA ARG A 53 10.02 -25.55 4.33
C ARG A 53 10.77 -26.84 4.66
N THR A 54 10.12 -28.01 4.58
CA THR A 54 10.73 -29.29 4.99
C THR A 54 10.81 -30.32 3.87
N GLY A 55 10.10 -30.11 2.76
CA GLY A 55 9.87 -31.09 1.69
C GLY A 55 9.03 -32.29 2.13
N LYS A 56 8.37 -32.24 3.30
CA LYS A 56 7.54 -33.32 3.83
C LYS A 56 6.07 -32.90 3.90
N LEU A 57 5.22 -33.66 3.22
CA LEU A 57 3.78 -33.45 3.26
C LEU A 57 3.20 -34.10 4.52
N VAL A 58 2.77 -33.28 5.47
CA VAL A 58 2.19 -33.73 6.75
C VAL A 58 0.69 -34.01 6.56
N PRO A 59 0.17 -35.18 6.98
CA PRO A 59 -1.25 -35.50 6.82
C PRO A 59 -2.13 -34.65 7.73
N ILE A 60 -3.28 -34.23 7.20
CA ILE A 60 -4.36 -33.60 7.97
C ILE A 60 -5.32 -34.73 8.40
N GLU A 61 -5.51 -34.91 9.69
CA GLU A 61 -6.35 -35.96 10.26
C GLU A 61 -7.51 -35.34 11.08
N PRO A 62 -8.74 -35.31 10.52
CA PRO A 62 -9.93 -34.92 11.29
C PRO A 62 -10.21 -35.89 12.44
N ARG A 63 -10.59 -35.36 13.60
CA ARG A 63 -10.91 -36.12 14.82
C ARG A 63 -12.20 -35.60 15.47
N ASP A 64 -12.91 -36.49 16.17
CA ASP A 64 -14.08 -36.10 16.96
C ASP A 64 -13.66 -35.30 18.21
N ASP A 65 -12.52 -35.68 18.80
CA ASP A 65 -11.90 -34.99 19.93
C ASP A 65 -10.43 -34.69 19.61
N ALA A 66 -10.07 -33.41 19.67
CA ALA A 66 -8.71 -32.94 19.47
C ALA A 66 -7.72 -33.51 20.50
N ALA A 67 -8.18 -34.08 21.63
CA ALA A 67 -7.31 -34.71 22.61
C ALA A 67 -6.86 -36.13 22.31
N ASP A 68 -7.46 -36.81 21.32
CA ASP A 68 -6.98 -38.11 20.84
C ASP A 68 -5.75 -37.98 19.92
N VAL A 69 -4.75 -37.23 20.38
CA VAL A 69 -3.43 -37.13 19.74
C VAL A 69 -2.57 -38.31 20.20
N ARG A 70 -2.05 -39.07 19.23
CA ARG A 70 -1.23 -40.28 19.46
C ARG A 70 0.23 -40.16 19.01
N GLY A 71 0.57 -39.08 18.31
CA GLY A 71 1.90 -38.75 17.80
C GLY A 71 2.26 -37.29 18.08
N ASP A 72 3.39 -36.82 17.56
CA ASP A 72 3.66 -35.39 17.57
C ASP A 72 2.63 -34.72 16.63
N ALA A 73 2.02 -33.60 17.04
CA ALA A 73 0.99 -32.97 16.23
C ALA A 73 0.98 -31.43 16.28
N VAL A 74 0.51 -30.83 15.18
CA VAL A 74 -0.06 -29.48 15.21
C VAL A 74 -1.56 -29.60 15.39
N VAL A 75 -2.13 -29.00 16.43
CA VAL A 75 -3.57 -29.00 16.68
C VAL A 75 -4.11 -27.61 16.38
N ILE A 76 -5.10 -27.51 15.50
CA ILE A 76 -5.69 -26.25 15.06
C ILE A 76 -7.17 -26.24 15.41
N LEU A 77 -7.62 -25.24 16.16
CA LEU A 77 -9.00 -25.15 16.62
C LEU A 77 -9.43 -23.75 17.07
N GLU A 78 -10.74 -23.52 17.11
CA GLU A 78 -11.38 -22.41 17.81
C GLU A 78 -11.55 -22.71 19.30
N LYS A 79 -11.50 -21.67 20.17
CA LYS A 79 -11.57 -21.80 21.64
C LYS A 79 -12.76 -22.62 22.16
N GLY A 80 -13.93 -22.56 21.53
CA GLY A 80 -15.12 -23.32 21.94
C GLY A 80 -14.93 -24.83 21.80
N ARG A 81 -14.15 -25.26 20.80
CA ARG A 81 -13.78 -26.66 20.58
C ARG A 81 -12.65 -27.10 21.51
N PHE A 82 -11.74 -26.19 21.89
CA PHE A 82 -10.71 -26.48 22.89
C PHE A 82 -11.30 -26.93 24.22
N ALA A 83 -12.32 -26.21 24.71
CA ALA A 83 -12.93 -26.46 26.01
C ALA A 83 -13.52 -27.89 26.12
N ALA A 84 -14.04 -28.42 25.02
CA ALA A 84 -14.62 -29.76 24.93
C ALA A 84 -13.58 -30.89 24.88
N SER A 85 -12.34 -30.59 24.49
CA SER A 85 -11.31 -31.61 24.24
C SER A 85 -10.66 -32.19 25.51
N GLY A 86 -10.68 -31.49 26.64
CA GLY A 86 -9.98 -31.94 27.86
C GLY A 86 -8.44 -32.08 27.68
N PHE A 87 -7.88 -31.38 26.69
CA PHE A 87 -6.54 -31.58 26.15
C PHE A 87 -5.39 -30.90 26.90
N ALA A 88 -5.67 -30.05 27.89
CA ALA A 88 -4.68 -29.15 28.45
C ALA A 88 -4.80 -28.96 29.97
N ASP A 89 -3.72 -28.45 30.57
CA ASP A 89 -3.77 -27.99 31.95
C ASP A 89 -4.77 -26.84 32.13
N ALA A 90 -5.21 -26.63 33.37
CA ALA A 90 -6.22 -25.63 33.70
C ALA A 90 -5.82 -24.21 33.28
N ARG A 91 -4.51 -23.89 33.24
CA ARG A 91 -4.01 -22.55 32.92
C ARG A 91 -4.09 -22.28 31.42
N LEU A 92 -3.69 -23.24 30.58
CA LEU A 92 -3.83 -23.11 29.13
C LEU A 92 -5.29 -23.08 28.71
N LYS A 93 -6.15 -23.89 29.34
CA LYS A 93 -7.60 -23.84 29.14
C LYS A 93 -8.16 -22.45 29.42
N GLN A 94 -7.85 -21.87 30.58
CA GLN A 94 -8.30 -20.53 30.92
C GLN A 94 -7.79 -19.48 29.91
N LYS A 95 -6.54 -19.58 29.44
CA LYS A 95 -5.99 -18.66 28.44
C LYS A 95 -6.74 -18.73 27.10
N VAL A 96 -7.02 -19.94 26.61
CA VAL A 96 -7.74 -20.13 25.35
C VAL A 96 -9.20 -19.67 25.45
N GLU A 97 -9.87 -19.96 26.58
CA GLU A 97 -11.25 -19.52 26.82
C GLU A 97 -11.38 -17.99 26.91
N ALA A 98 -10.32 -17.30 27.35
CA ALA A 98 -10.25 -15.85 27.46
C ALA A 98 -10.02 -15.12 26.13
N LEU A 99 -9.70 -15.83 25.04
CA LEU A 99 -9.42 -15.18 23.73
C LEU A 99 -10.64 -14.41 23.21
N GLY A 100 -10.43 -13.16 22.82
CA GLY A 100 -11.40 -12.34 22.10
C GLY A 100 -11.46 -12.65 20.59
N PRO A 101 -12.37 -12.00 19.84
CA PRO A 101 -12.39 -12.08 18.37
C PRO A 101 -11.03 -11.75 17.76
N GLU A 102 -10.65 -12.47 16.70
CA GLU A 102 -9.37 -12.35 15.98
C GLU A 102 -8.10 -12.61 16.81
N GLU A 103 -8.19 -12.81 18.13
CA GLU A 103 -7.05 -13.16 18.98
C GLU A 103 -6.63 -14.63 18.78
N TYR A 104 -5.35 -14.93 19.03
CA TYR A 104 -4.83 -16.30 18.92
C TYR A 104 -3.78 -16.63 19.98
N ILE A 105 -3.57 -17.93 20.18
CA ILE A 105 -2.45 -18.49 20.96
C ILE A 105 -1.70 -19.50 20.10
N LEU A 106 -0.37 -19.39 20.13
CA LEU A 106 0.57 -20.41 19.67
C LEU A 106 1.33 -20.97 20.86
N LYS A 107 1.18 -22.27 21.13
CA LYS A 107 1.86 -22.89 22.26
C LYS A 107 2.35 -24.29 21.98
N THR A 108 3.63 -24.54 22.25
CA THR A 108 4.23 -25.87 22.22
C THR A 108 4.29 -26.45 23.63
N PHE A 109 3.78 -27.66 23.83
CA PHE A 109 3.78 -28.33 25.13
C PHE A 109 3.80 -29.87 25.00
N PRO A 110 4.26 -30.60 26.04
CA PRO A 110 4.21 -32.05 26.04
C PRO A 110 2.79 -32.57 26.33
N HIS A 111 2.31 -33.52 25.52
CA HIS A 111 1.07 -34.26 25.77
C HIS A 111 1.30 -35.75 25.54
N ARG A 112 0.99 -36.60 26.55
CA ARG A 112 1.18 -38.06 26.47
C ARG A 112 2.57 -38.51 25.94
N LYS A 113 3.64 -37.82 26.37
CA LYS A 113 5.04 -38.02 25.94
C LYS A 113 5.32 -37.67 24.46
N ARG A 114 4.46 -36.85 23.83
CA ARG A 114 4.59 -36.30 22.48
C ARG A 114 4.66 -34.79 22.53
N THR A 115 5.17 -34.19 21.46
CA THR A 115 5.19 -32.73 21.29
C THR A 115 3.95 -32.28 20.55
N VAL A 116 3.18 -31.40 21.17
CA VAL A 116 2.02 -30.77 20.55
C VAL A 116 2.29 -29.28 20.38
N LEU A 117 2.03 -28.76 19.18
CA LEU A 117 1.93 -27.33 18.93
C LEU A 117 0.46 -26.97 18.72
N LEU A 118 -0.09 -26.17 19.61
CA LEU A 118 -1.46 -25.67 19.53
C LEU A 118 -1.50 -24.35 18.78
N VAL A 119 -2.40 -24.26 17.81
CA VAL A 119 -2.90 -23.04 17.19
C VAL A 119 -4.36 -22.89 17.61
N ALA A 120 -4.62 -21.99 18.55
CA ALA A 120 -5.98 -21.74 19.04
C ALA A 120 -6.40 -20.30 18.73
N GLY A 121 -7.54 -20.12 18.05
CA GLY A 121 -8.14 -18.81 17.82
C GLY A 121 -9.33 -18.53 18.73
N GLY A 122 -9.58 -17.26 19.05
CA GLY A 122 -10.80 -16.85 19.73
C GLY A 122 -12.06 -16.94 18.86
N ASP A 123 -11.88 -16.92 17.54
CA ASP A 123 -12.85 -17.24 16.50
C ASP A 123 -12.15 -17.91 15.29
N GLN A 124 -12.89 -18.17 14.21
CA GLN A 124 -12.36 -18.78 12.99
C GLN A 124 -11.31 -17.92 12.27
N ILE A 125 -11.36 -16.58 12.39
CA ILE A 125 -10.41 -15.66 11.78
C ILE A 125 -9.11 -15.61 12.59
N GLY A 126 -9.20 -15.51 13.92
CA GLY A 126 -8.07 -15.62 14.82
C GLY A 126 -7.35 -16.96 14.67
N THR A 127 -8.09 -18.04 14.39
CA THR A 127 -7.48 -19.35 14.12
C THR A 127 -6.65 -19.33 12.83
N LEU A 128 -7.15 -18.71 11.76
CA LEU A 128 -6.42 -18.52 10.51
C LEU A 128 -5.19 -17.61 10.69
N TYR A 129 -5.31 -16.54 11.47
CA TYR A 129 -4.17 -15.66 11.83
C TYR A 129 -3.09 -16.40 12.62
N GLY A 130 -3.49 -17.26 13.56
CA GLY A 130 -2.57 -18.12 14.29
C GLY A 130 -1.80 -19.06 13.34
N ALA A 131 -2.48 -19.64 12.34
CA ALA A 131 -1.83 -20.49 11.34
C ALA A 131 -0.78 -19.74 10.50
N TYR A 132 -1.09 -18.51 10.07
CA TYR A 132 -0.10 -17.68 9.35
C TYR A 132 1.03 -17.20 10.26
N ARG A 133 0.75 -16.89 11.53
CA ARG A 133 1.82 -16.61 12.51
C ARG A 133 2.72 -17.83 12.72
N LEU A 134 2.17 -19.04 12.72
CA LEU A 134 2.99 -20.26 12.75
C LEU A 134 3.88 -20.36 11.51
N ALA A 135 3.37 -20.05 10.32
CA ALA A 135 4.19 -19.99 9.11
C ALA A 135 5.33 -18.96 9.23
N GLU A 136 5.10 -17.80 9.84
CA GLU A 136 6.15 -16.83 10.15
C GLU A 136 7.23 -17.40 11.09
N LYS A 137 6.84 -18.22 12.08
CA LYS A 137 7.79 -18.92 12.97
C LYS A 137 8.59 -20.01 12.26
N LEU A 138 8.09 -20.53 11.14
CA LEU A 138 8.88 -21.39 10.27
C LEU A 138 9.89 -20.56 9.46
N GLY A 139 9.66 -19.25 9.27
CA GLY A 139 10.52 -18.29 8.55
C GLY A 139 9.91 -17.76 7.24
N VAL A 140 8.63 -18.00 6.99
CA VAL A 140 7.91 -17.45 5.83
C VAL A 140 7.52 -16.00 6.09
N ARG A 141 7.51 -15.14 5.07
CA ARG A 141 6.94 -13.78 5.17
C ARG A 141 5.90 -13.56 4.08
N PHE A 142 5.00 -12.61 4.33
CA PHE A 142 3.85 -12.32 3.47
C PHE A 142 3.85 -10.85 3.09
N TYR A 143 3.55 -10.56 1.83
CA TYR A 143 3.36 -9.20 1.30
C TYR A 143 2.22 -9.19 0.28
N LEU A 144 1.82 -8.02 -0.20
CA LEU A 144 0.74 -7.89 -1.20
C LEU A 144 1.06 -8.62 -2.51
N HIS A 145 2.35 -8.71 -2.88
CA HIS A 145 2.79 -9.36 -4.11
C HIS A 145 2.95 -10.90 -4.00
N GLY A 146 2.86 -11.47 -2.79
CA GLY A 146 2.97 -12.91 -2.58
C GLY A 146 3.71 -13.34 -1.31
N ASP A 147 4.02 -14.63 -1.26
CA ASP A 147 4.71 -15.30 -0.14
C ASP A 147 6.23 -15.34 -0.41
N VAL A 148 7.03 -14.99 0.60
CA VAL A 148 8.50 -15.13 0.57
C VAL A 148 8.90 -16.38 1.34
N ILE A 149 9.38 -17.36 0.59
CA ILE A 149 9.84 -18.66 1.12
C ILE A 149 11.37 -18.65 1.12
N PRO A 150 12.02 -18.87 2.29
CA PRO A 150 13.46 -19.07 2.34
C PRO A 150 13.89 -20.30 1.55
N ASP A 151 14.99 -20.16 0.81
CA ASP A 151 15.57 -21.21 -0.02
C ASP A 151 16.03 -22.43 0.78
N ALA A 152 16.56 -22.19 1.98
CA ALA A 152 17.10 -23.25 2.83
C ALA A 152 15.98 -24.05 3.51
N PRO A 153 15.94 -25.39 3.31
CA PRO A 153 15.00 -26.24 4.03
C PRO A 153 15.38 -26.33 5.52
N ILE A 154 14.38 -26.60 6.34
CA ILE A 154 14.52 -26.87 7.77
C ILE A 154 14.13 -28.32 8.08
N ALA A 155 14.58 -28.82 9.23
CA ALA A 155 14.11 -30.11 9.73
C ALA A 155 12.61 -30.03 10.07
N LEU A 156 11.91 -31.17 9.93
CA LEU A 156 10.51 -31.28 10.37
C LEU A 156 10.46 -31.40 11.89
N GLU A 157 10.59 -30.27 12.56
CA GLU A 157 10.51 -30.10 14.01
C GLU A 157 9.56 -28.94 14.33
N PHE A 158 8.77 -29.07 15.39
CA PHE A 158 7.86 -28.01 15.79
C PHE A 158 8.59 -26.94 16.62
N PRO A 159 8.48 -25.65 16.27
CA PRO A 159 9.17 -24.60 16.99
C PRO A 159 8.68 -24.52 18.45
N ALA A 160 9.58 -24.23 19.38
CA ALA A 160 9.22 -23.95 20.76
C ALA A 160 8.62 -22.55 20.85
N VAL A 161 7.29 -22.46 21.02
CA VAL A 161 6.56 -21.19 21.06
C VAL A 161 5.65 -21.11 22.29
N ASP A 162 5.52 -19.91 22.85
CA ASP A 162 4.50 -19.53 23.84
C ASP A 162 4.15 -18.06 23.57
N GLU A 163 3.30 -17.84 22.58
CA GLU A 163 2.91 -16.53 22.08
C GLU A 163 1.39 -16.39 22.12
N ALA A 164 0.90 -15.20 22.49
CA ALA A 164 -0.48 -14.79 22.30
C ALA A 164 -0.50 -13.54 21.43
N GLY A 165 -1.38 -13.50 20.43
CA GLY A 165 -1.58 -12.36 19.55
C GLY A 165 -2.91 -11.69 19.83
N LYS A 166 -2.89 -10.37 19.98
CA LYS A 166 -4.07 -9.52 20.09
C LYS A 166 -3.89 -8.29 19.18
N PRO A 167 -4.84 -8.00 18.28
CA PRO A 167 -4.71 -6.83 17.42
C PRO A 167 -4.88 -5.53 18.23
N LEU A 168 -4.09 -4.51 17.89
CA LEU A 168 -4.20 -3.16 18.49
C LEU A 168 -5.30 -2.33 17.80
N PHE A 169 -5.59 -2.64 16.53
CA PHE A 169 -6.63 -2.02 15.74
C PHE A 169 -7.68 -3.05 15.33
N ARG A 170 -8.95 -2.68 15.41
CA ARG A 170 -10.07 -3.52 14.98
C ARG A 170 -10.11 -3.70 13.46
N LEU A 171 -9.85 -2.63 12.71
CA LEU A 171 -9.73 -2.68 11.25
C LEU A 171 -8.28 -2.45 10.83
N ARG A 172 -7.77 -3.33 9.97
CA ARG A 172 -6.38 -3.32 9.50
C ARG A 172 -6.41 -3.67 8.02
N GLY A 173 -5.83 -2.86 7.15
CA GLY A 173 -6.02 -3.12 5.74
C GLY A 173 -5.33 -2.17 4.78
N ILE A 174 -5.84 -2.19 3.55
CA ILE A 174 -5.31 -1.39 2.44
C ILE A 174 -6.42 -0.61 1.75
N HIS A 175 -6.00 0.46 1.12
CA HIS A 175 -6.82 1.31 0.27
C HIS A 175 -6.07 1.52 -1.06
N PRO A 176 -6.11 0.56 -2.00
CA PRO A 176 -5.57 0.79 -3.33
C PRO A 176 -6.38 1.89 -4.03
N PHE A 177 -5.69 2.81 -4.70
CA PHE A 177 -6.27 4.03 -5.24
C PHE A 177 -6.35 4.02 -6.77
N HIS A 178 -7.53 4.29 -7.32
CA HIS A 178 -7.77 4.31 -8.76
C HIS A 178 -7.46 5.69 -9.36
N ASP A 179 -6.66 5.72 -10.44
CA ASP A 179 -6.22 6.91 -11.20
C ASP A 179 -5.05 6.61 -12.17
N PHE A 180 -4.16 5.65 -11.83
CA PHE A 180 -2.88 5.39 -12.52
C PHE A 180 -2.67 3.92 -12.92
N PRO A 181 -1.94 3.63 -14.02
CA PRO A 181 -1.70 2.26 -14.49
C PRO A 181 -0.82 1.42 -13.54
N GLU A 182 -0.02 2.05 -12.66
CA GLU A 182 0.76 1.37 -11.62
C GLU A 182 -0.11 0.76 -10.52
N GLY A 183 -1.37 1.21 -10.44
CA GLY A 183 -2.32 0.87 -9.40
C GLY A 183 -3.40 -0.15 -9.81
N PRO A 184 -4.53 -0.15 -9.09
CA PRO A 184 -5.65 -1.08 -9.31
C PRO A 184 -6.39 -0.89 -10.64
N ASP A 185 -6.14 0.18 -11.41
CA ASP A 185 -6.77 0.41 -12.71
C ASP A 185 -6.52 -0.73 -13.70
N TRP A 186 -5.39 -1.42 -13.59
CA TRP A 186 -5.03 -2.55 -14.45
C TRP A 186 -5.26 -3.92 -13.80
N TRP A 187 -5.85 -3.96 -12.61
CA TRP A 187 -6.17 -5.21 -11.93
C TRP A 187 -7.40 -5.87 -12.55
N ASN A 188 -7.25 -7.15 -12.85
CA ASN A 188 -8.37 -8.03 -13.24
C ASN A 188 -8.85 -8.82 -12.02
N THR A 189 -9.91 -9.61 -12.18
CA THR A 189 -10.47 -10.45 -11.10
C THR A 189 -9.40 -11.29 -10.38
N GLN A 190 -8.43 -11.82 -11.13
CA GLN A 190 -7.35 -12.63 -10.56
C GLN A 190 -6.36 -11.80 -9.72
N ASP A 191 -6.09 -10.56 -10.11
CA ASP A 191 -5.21 -9.65 -9.37
C ASP A 191 -5.86 -9.23 -8.05
N TYR A 192 -7.14 -8.83 -8.10
CA TYR A 192 -7.93 -8.55 -6.90
C TYR A 192 -7.93 -9.74 -5.94
N LYS A 193 -8.24 -10.94 -6.43
CA LYS A 193 -8.27 -12.14 -5.59
C LYS A 193 -6.89 -12.51 -5.03
N ALA A 194 -5.81 -12.29 -5.79
CA ALA A 194 -4.45 -12.49 -5.30
C ALA A 194 -4.17 -11.57 -4.11
N VAL A 195 -4.39 -10.25 -4.26
CA VAL A 195 -4.18 -9.25 -3.20
C VAL A 195 -5.07 -9.52 -1.99
N LEU A 196 -6.37 -9.75 -2.20
CA LEU A 196 -7.33 -10.02 -1.12
C LEU A 196 -6.98 -11.27 -0.31
N SER A 197 -6.42 -12.30 -0.96
CA SER A 197 -5.96 -13.52 -0.27
C SER A 197 -4.69 -13.33 0.55
N GLN A 198 -3.90 -12.28 0.30
CA GLN A 198 -2.71 -11.94 1.10
C GLN A 198 -3.06 -11.19 2.39
N LEU A 199 -4.16 -10.44 2.42
CA LEU A 199 -4.55 -9.67 3.61
C LEU A 199 -4.67 -10.51 4.89
N PRO A 200 -5.35 -11.67 4.92
CA PRO A 200 -5.38 -12.48 6.14
C PRO A 200 -4.01 -13.04 6.52
N LYS A 201 -3.08 -13.22 5.57
CA LYS A 201 -1.69 -13.63 5.85
C LYS A 201 -0.88 -12.53 6.55
N LEU A 202 -1.12 -11.28 6.13
CA LEU A 202 -0.67 -10.07 6.82
C LEU A 202 -1.47 -9.78 8.09
N ARG A 203 -2.44 -10.64 8.45
CA ARG A 203 -3.38 -10.46 9.56
C ARG A 203 -4.17 -9.15 9.49
N MET A 204 -4.50 -8.75 8.27
CA MET A 204 -5.38 -7.65 7.88
C MET A 204 -6.78 -8.18 7.55
N ASN A 205 -7.79 -7.31 7.64
CA ASN A 205 -9.22 -7.62 7.48
C ASN A 205 -10.01 -6.49 6.76
N PHE A 206 -9.37 -5.57 6.04
CA PHE A 206 -10.07 -4.47 5.36
C PHE A 206 -9.49 -4.15 3.99
N PHE A 207 -10.37 -3.83 3.03
CA PHE A 207 -10.05 -3.40 1.67
C PHE A 207 -11.01 -2.29 1.24
N GLY A 208 -10.50 -1.13 0.81
CA GLY A 208 -11.33 0.01 0.40
C GLY A 208 -10.96 0.60 -0.95
N LEU A 209 -11.96 1.03 -1.72
CA LEU A 209 -11.79 1.71 -3.01
C LEU A 209 -12.46 3.10 -3.00
N HIS A 210 -11.74 4.06 -3.55
CA HIS A 210 -12.26 5.37 -3.91
C HIS A 210 -12.90 5.30 -5.32
N THR A 211 -13.82 6.22 -5.63
CA THR A 211 -14.42 6.34 -6.97
C THR A 211 -14.60 7.79 -7.37
N TYR A 212 -13.96 8.21 -8.46
CA TYR A 212 -14.27 9.48 -9.13
C TYR A 212 -15.49 9.32 -10.05
N PRO A 213 -16.65 9.94 -9.75
CA PRO A 213 -17.86 9.64 -10.50
C PRO A 213 -17.96 10.35 -11.85
N GLU A 214 -17.30 11.49 -12.00
CA GLU A 214 -17.18 12.22 -13.27
C GLU A 214 -15.96 13.15 -13.30
N GLY A 215 -15.26 13.17 -14.43
CA GLY A 215 -14.50 14.33 -14.87
C GLY A 215 -13.13 14.60 -14.22
N ARG A 216 -12.65 13.82 -13.23
CA ARG A 216 -11.28 14.00 -12.69
C ARG A 216 -10.64 12.69 -12.17
N PRO A 217 -9.67 12.08 -12.88
CA PRO A 217 -9.38 12.36 -14.28
C PRO A 217 -10.51 11.92 -15.19
N ASN A 218 -11.33 10.93 -14.80
CA ASN A 218 -12.40 10.35 -15.60
C ASN A 218 -13.54 9.85 -14.70
N ALA A 219 -14.66 9.42 -15.30
CA ALA A 219 -15.67 8.65 -14.59
C ALA A 219 -15.19 7.19 -14.41
N GLU A 220 -15.08 6.75 -13.17
CA GLU A 220 -14.67 5.39 -12.83
C GLU A 220 -15.87 4.44 -12.71
N PRO A 221 -15.75 3.18 -13.19
CA PRO A 221 -16.87 2.24 -13.20
C PRO A 221 -17.14 1.53 -11.87
N THR A 222 -16.38 1.81 -10.80
CA THR A 222 -16.51 1.16 -9.48
C THR A 222 -17.92 1.35 -8.89
N VAL A 223 -18.43 2.59 -8.91
CA VAL A 223 -19.75 2.97 -8.39
C VAL A 223 -20.56 3.61 -9.51
N TRP A 224 -21.74 3.05 -9.76
CA TRP A 224 -22.68 3.54 -10.75
C TRP A 224 -23.68 4.53 -10.16
N ILE A 225 -24.02 5.58 -10.89
CA ILE A 225 -24.99 6.62 -10.49
C ILE A 225 -26.21 6.63 -11.42
N GLY A 226 -27.41 6.49 -10.87
CA GLY A 226 -28.67 6.56 -11.61
C GLY A 226 -29.89 6.35 -10.74
N LEU A 227 -31.08 6.35 -11.33
CA LEU A 227 -32.33 6.05 -10.61
C LEU A 227 -32.52 4.54 -10.46
N ALA A 228 -33.31 4.09 -9.49
CA ALA A 228 -33.54 2.65 -9.28
C ALA A 228 -34.07 1.93 -10.54
N GLU A 229 -34.91 2.60 -11.34
CA GLU A 229 -35.45 2.07 -12.61
C GLU A 229 -34.40 1.90 -13.73
N ASP A 230 -33.23 2.52 -13.61
CA ASP A 230 -32.11 2.39 -14.55
C ASP A 230 -31.26 1.12 -14.25
N SER A 231 -31.67 0.29 -13.28
CA SER A 231 -31.01 -0.96 -12.89
C SER A 231 -32.01 -2.11 -12.78
N ARG A 232 -31.53 -3.34 -12.98
CA ARG A 232 -32.31 -4.58 -12.89
C ARG A 232 -32.08 -5.26 -11.53
N PRO A 233 -33.01 -6.13 -11.08
CA PRO A 233 -32.86 -6.86 -9.82
C PRO A 233 -31.60 -7.74 -9.70
N ASP A 234 -30.98 -8.12 -10.83
CA ASP A 234 -29.73 -8.89 -10.89
C ASP A 234 -28.47 -8.00 -10.79
N GLY A 235 -28.63 -6.68 -10.59
CA GLY A 235 -27.54 -5.71 -10.48
C GLY A 235 -27.05 -5.14 -11.81
N THR A 236 -27.53 -5.66 -12.96
CA THR A 236 -27.16 -5.11 -14.28
C THR A 236 -27.86 -3.79 -14.57
N VAL A 237 -27.25 -2.93 -15.37
CA VAL A 237 -27.81 -1.60 -15.69
C VAL A 237 -28.57 -1.61 -17.01
N THR A 238 -29.69 -0.87 -17.07
CA THR A 238 -30.42 -0.62 -18.31
C THR A 238 -29.96 0.68 -18.97
N SER A 239 -29.42 1.63 -18.21
CA SER A 239 -28.87 2.87 -18.77
C SER A 239 -27.80 3.47 -17.85
N SER A 240 -26.67 3.88 -18.45
CA SER A 240 -25.50 4.40 -17.74
C SER A 240 -24.84 5.56 -18.50
N TYR A 241 -23.55 5.78 -18.25
CA TYR A 241 -22.71 6.83 -18.84
C TYR A 241 -21.31 6.25 -19.12
N PRO A 242 -20.54 6.82 -20.07
CA PRO A 242 -19.20 6.37 -20.33
C PRO A 242 -18.33 6.43 -19.08
N SER A 243 -17.65 5.32 -18.79
CA SER A 243 -16.72 5.18 -17.69
C SER A 243 -15.54 4.30 -18.12
N SER A 244 -14.41 4.49 -17.45
CA SER A 244 -13.17 3.79 -17.78
C SER A 244 -12.17 3.88 -16.63
N TYR A 245 -11.40 2.82 -16.43
CA TYR A 245 -10.10 2.93 -15.77
C TYR A 245 -9.02 3.36 -16.76
N GLN A 246 -7.86 3.72 -16.23
CA GLN A 246 -6.69 4.13 -16.99
C GLN A 246 -6.22 3.06 -17.97
N ASN A 247 -5.78 3.49 -19.16
CA ASN A 247 -5.36 2.61 -20.24
C ASN A 247 -4.41 3.32 -21.20
N THR A 248 -3.71 2.54 -22.05
CA THR A 248 -2.62 3.08 -22.86
C THR A 248 -3.05 4.00 -23.99
N LEU A 249 -4.32 3.98 -24.41
CA LEU A 249 -4.83 4.85 -25.48
C LEU A 249 -5.56 6.09 -24.94
N ARG A 250 -5.41 6.38 -23.65
CA ARG A 250 -5.95 7.57 -22.99
C ARG A 250 -4.83 8.52 -22.58
N GLY A 251 -5.13 9.82 -22.55
CA GLY A 251 -4.24 10.84 -21.98
C GLY A 251 -4.91 11.65 -20.87
N ASN A 252 -4.25 11.73 -19.73
CA ASN A 252 -4.63 12.42 -18.48
C ASN A 252 -3.39 12.45 -17.56
N TRP A 253 -3.36 13.32 -16.54
CA TRP A 253 -2.23 13.36 -15.56
C TRP A 253 -0.82 13.39 -16.16
N GLY A 254 -0.66 13.91 -17.38
CA GLY A 254 0.63 13.95 -18.09
C GLY A 254 0.92 12.72 -18.98
N TYR A 255 0.10 11.67 -18.96
CA TYR A 255 0.17 10.54 -19.89
C TYR A 255 -0.30 10.95 -21.30
N GLU A 256 0.42 10.49 -22.32
CA GLU A 256 0.06 10.60 -23.73
C GLU A 256 -0.44 9.25 -24.27
N ALA A 257 -1.53 9.28 -25.04
CA ALA A 257 -2.11 8.08 -25.64
C ALA A 257 -1.11 7.43 -26.62
N THR A 258 -0.67 6.21 -26.31
CA THR A 258 0.40 5.52 -27.04
C THR A 258 0.05 4.05 -27.19
N LYS A 259 0.22 3.50 -28.40
CA LYS A 259 0.04 2.07 -28.62
C LYS A 259 1.19 1.32 -27.97
N THR A 260 0.90 0.24 -27.26
CA THR A 260 1.96 -0.60 -26.66
C THR A 260 2.90 -1.20 -27.72
N GLY A 261 2.43 -1.41 -28.95
CA GLY A 261 3.27 -1.84 -30.07
C GLY A 261 4.33 -0.83 -30.49
N ASP A 262 4.16 0.43 -30.06
CA ASP A 262 5.11 1.52 -30.31
C ASP A 262 6.13 1.73 -29.20
N PHE A 263 6.02 0.98 -28.10
CA PHE A 263 6.94 1.12 -26.98
C PHE A 263 8.37 0.66 -27.33
N TYR A 264 9.36 1.31 -26.71
CA TYR A 264 10.78 1.12 -27.00
C TYR A 264 11.41 0.00 -26.17
N PHE A 265 12.69 -0.29 -26.45
CA PHE A 265 13.53 -1.22 -25.69
C PHE A 265 12.93 -2.63 -25.49
N GLY A 266 12.10 -3.08 -26.44
CA GLY A 266 11.44 -4.38 -26.40
C GLY A 266 10.27 -4.49 -25.42
N THR A 267 9.85 -3.39 -24.81
CA THR A 267 8.76 -3.40 -23.81
C THR A 267 7.39 -3.69 -24.41
N SER A 268 7.23 -3.55 -25.73
CA SER A 268 6.04 -3.97 -26.45
C SER A 268 5.72 -5.46 -26.28
N GLU A 269 6.73 -6.30 -26.02
CA GLU A 269 6.57 -7.74 -25.76
C GLU A 269 5.85 -8.06 -24.44
N LEU A 270 5.72 -7.07 -23.54
CA LEU A 270 5.00 -7.22 -22.28
C LEU A 270 3.47 -7.19 -22.42
N PHE A 271 2.96 -6.80 -23.59
CA PHE A 271 1.54 -6.49 -23.79
C PHE A 271 0.94 -7.31 -24.94
N GLU A 272 -0.29 -7.80 -24.76
CA GLU A 272 -1.00 -8.59 -25.79
C GLU A 272 -1.76 -7.75 -26.83
N SER A 273 -1.88 -6.43 -26.64
CA SER A 273 -2.69 -5.55 -27.50
C SER A 273 -2.16 -4.12 -27.51
N ASP A 274 -2.38 -3.39 -28.61
CA ASP A 274 -1.98 -1.98 -28.75
C ASP A 274 -2.69 -1.05 -27.75
N GLY A 275 -3.99 -1.27 -27.55
CA GLY A 275 -4.73 -0.68 -26.44
C GLY A 275 -4.80 -1.65 -25.29
N PHE A 276 -4.08 -1.34 -24.21
CA PHE A 276 -3.98 -2.17 -23.03
C PHE A 276 -4.64 -1.50 -21.83
N GLY A 277 -5.36 -2.31 -21.04
CA GLY A 277 -6.13 -1.95 -19.86
C GLY A 277 -6.79 -3.21 -19.26
N PRO A 278 -7.64 -3.05 -18.25
CA PRO A 278 -8.30 -4.18 -17.57
C PRO A 278 -9.34 -4.87 -18.46
N ASP A 279 -9.60 -6.15 -18.22
CA ASP A 279 -10.52 -7.02 -18.99
C ASP A 279 -11.95 -6.48 -19.02
N ILE A 280 -12.37 -5.71 -18.00
CA ILE A 280 -13.67 -5.04 -17.97
C ILE A 280 -13.85 -4.10 -19.18
N MET A 281 -12.76 -3.58 -19.74
CA MET A 281 -12.73 -2.68 -20.90
C MET A 281 -12.38 -3.39 -22.21
N LEU A 282 -12.30 -4.72 -22.24
CA LEU A 282 -11.95 -5.46 -23.44
C LEU A 282 -12.89 -5.12 -24.61
N GLY A 283 -12.33 -4.61 -25.71
CA GLY A 283 -13.05 -4.13 -26.89
C GLY A 283 -13.53 -2.67 -26.83
N MET A 284 -13.31 -1.99 -25.71
CA MET A 284 -13.82 -0.64 -25.41
C MET A 284 -12.72 0.33 -24.97
N VAL A 285 -11.45 0.03 -25.28
CA VAL A 285 -10.32 0.95 -25.05
C VAL A 285 -10.30 2.01 -26.17
N PRO A 286 -10.18 3.33 -25.89
CA PRO A 286 -9.92 3.94 -24.58
C PRO A 286 -11.15 4.18 -23.70
N GLU A 287 -12.36 4.19 -24.26
CA GLU A 287 -13.65 4.29 -23.55
C GLU A 287 -14.79 3.66 -24.35
N PRO A 288 -15.88 3.25 -23.67
CA PRO A 288 -17.12 2.86 -24.35
C PRO A 288 -17.69 4.03 -25.17
N LYS A 289 -18.13 3.74 -26.39
CA LYS A 289 -18.65 4.70 -27.37
C LYS A 289 -20.17 4.65 -27.52
N THR A 290 -20.79 3.54 -27.13
CA THR A 290 -22.25 3.39 -27.16
C THR A 290 -22.87 3.26 -25.76
N PRO A 291 -24.17 3.50 -25.60
CA PRO A 291 -24.88 3.23 -24.34
C PRO A 291 -24.76 1.76 -23.89
N GLU A 292 -24.81 0.82 -24.81
CA GLU A 292 -24.70 -0.63 -24.52
C GLU A 292 -23.28 -0.98 -24.04
N GLU A 293 -22.26 -0.39 -24.64
CA GLU A 293 -20.87 -0.53 -24.20
C GLU A 293 -20.69 0.09 -22.80
N SER A 294 -21.29 1.24 -22.54
CA SER A 294 -21.25 1.89 -21.21
C SER A 294 -21.87 0.99 -20.14
N ASN A 295 -23.03 0.38 -20.44
CA ASN A 295 -23.68 -0.60 -19.56
C ASN A 295 -22.76 -1.81 -19.32
N THR A 296 -22.14 -2.31 -20.40
CA THR A 296 -21.23 -3.47 -20.35
C THR A 296 -20.06 -3.23 -19.42
N VAL A 297 -19.45 -2.04 -19.42
CA VAL A 297 -18.33 -1.72 -18.51
C VAL A 297 -18.78 -1.78 -17.05
N PHE A 298 -19.92 -1.16 -16.70
CA PHE A 298 -20.45 -1.21 -15.33
C PHE A 298 -20.85 -2.62 -14.88
N ASP A 299 -21.39 -3.43 -15.79
CA ASP A 299 -21.81 -4.79 -15.49
C ASP A 299 -20.62 -5.74 -15.34
N ARG A 300 -19.59 -5.60 -16.19
CA ARG A 300 -18.33 -6.34 -16.05
C ARG A 300 -17.59 -5.96 -14.78
N THR A 301 -17.59 -4.67 -14.42
CA THR A 301 -16.98 -4.19 -13.17
C THR A 301 -17.72 -4.75 -11.96
N ALA A 302 -19.05 -4.75 -11.98
CA ALA A 302 -19.85 -5.37 -10.93
C ALA A 302 -19.55 -6.87 -10.79
N ALA A 303 -19.49 -7.62 -11.90
CA ALA A 303 -19.17 -9.05 -11.87
C ALA A 303 -17.76 -9.34 -11.32
N MET A 304 -16.76 -8.56 -11.74
CA MET A 304 -15.38 -8.66 -11.23
C MET A 304 -15.33 -8.43 -9.72
N LEU A 305 -15.92 -7.33 -9.24
CA LEU A 305 -15.93 -6.98 -7.82
C LEU A 305 -16.79 -7.95 -7.01
N SER A 306 -17.89 -8.46 -7.56
CA SER A 306 -18.74 -9.46 -6.90
C SER A 306 -17.97 -10.75 -6.60
N ASP A 307 -17.23 -11.27 -7.59
CA ASP A 307 -16.42 -12.46 -7.44
C ASP A 307 -15.25 -12.24 -6.46
N ALA A 308 -14.53 -11.12 -6.61
CA ALA A 308 -13.43 -10.76 -5.72
C ALA A 308 -13.87 -10.51 -4.26
N PHE A 309 -14.93 -9.74 -4.04
CA PHE A 309 -15.42 -9.39 -2.70
C PHE A 309 -16.13 -10.55 -2.02
N THR A 310 -16.69 -11.50 -2.78
CA THR A 310 -17.17 -12.77 -2.22
C THR A 310 -16.03 -13.58 -1.62
N LEU A 311 -14.88 -13.66 -2.31
CA LEU A 311 -13.66 -14.26 -1.75
C LEU A 311 -13.15 -13.46 -0.53
N ALA A 312 -13.13 -12.12 -0.61
CA ALA A 312 -12.72 -11.28 0.52
C ALA A 312 -13.52 -11.62 1.78
N ARG A 313 -14.86 -11.64 1.66
CA ARG A 313 -15.77 -11.92 2.76
C ARG A 313 -15.61 -13.34 3.31
N SER A 314 -15.36 -14.34 2.45
CA SER A 314 -15.12 -15.71 2.92
C SER A 314 -13.81 -15.85 3.71
N LEU A 315 -12.86 -14.95 3.49
CA LEU A 315 -11.59 -14.84 4.23
C LEU A 315 -11.65 -13.85 5.41
N GLY A 316 -12.82 -13.29 5.71
CA GLY A 316 -13.02 -12.29 6.78
C GLY A 316 -12.47 -10.90 6.48
N VAL A 317 -12.21 -10.58 5.20
CA VAL A 317 -11.85 -9.24 4.75
C VAL A 317 -13.11 -8.45 4.45
N LYS A 318 -13.25 -7.31 5.11
CA LYS A 318 -14.33 -6.34 4.91
C LYS A 318 -14.05 -5.44 3.70
N THR A 319 -15.09 -5.12 2.95
CA THR A 319 -14.96 -4.32 1.72
C THR A 319 -15.65 -2.97 1.83
N CYS A 320 -15.04 -1.96 1.22
CA CYS A 320 -15.56 -0.61 1.15
C CYS A 320 -15.39 -0.02 -0.26
N VAL A 321 -16.40 0.71 -0.72
CA VAL A 321 -16.36 1.57 -1.91
C VAL A 321 -16.97 2.92 -1.53
N GLY A 322 -16.72 3.97 -2.30
CA GLY A 322 -17.35 5.26 -2.01
C GLY A 322 -17.18 6.28 -3.10
N THR A 323 -17.90 7.40 -2.95
CA THR A 323 -17.87 8.54 -3.86
C THR A 323 -17.73 9.83 -3.06
N GLU A 324 -17.45 10.94 -3.75
CA GLU A 324 -17.37 12.27 -3.17
C GLU A 324 -18.73 12.82 -2.69
N MET A 325 -18.67 13.69 -1.67
CA MET A 325 -19.75 14.52 -1.15
C MET A 325 -19.41 16.02 -1.37
N PRO A 326 -20.30 16.82 -2.00
CA PRO A 326 -21.60 16.42 -2.51
C PRO A 326 -21.51 15.47 -3.72
N LEU A 327 -22.55 14.66 -3.97
CA LEU A 327 -22.54 13.70 -5.07
C LEU A 327 -22.30 14.37 -6.42
N THR A 328 -21.19 14.03 -7.07
CA THR A 328 -20.93 14.41 -8.46
C THR A 328 -21.81 13.57 -9.39
N ILE A 329 -23.03 14.05 -9.70
CA ILE A 329 -23.93 13.37 -10.65
C ILE A 329 -23.41 13.56 -12.09
N PRO A 330 -23.16 12.50 -12.87
CA PRO A 330 -22.62 12.64 -14.21
C PRO A 330 -23.53 13.41 -15.18
N ALA A 331 -22.96 14.16 -16.12
CA ALA A 331 -23.65 15.04 -17.06
C ALA A 331 -24.76 14.33 -17.86
N LEU A 332 -24.53 13.09 -18.31
CA LEU A 332 -25.56 12.30 -18.99
C LEU A 332 -26.71 11.90 -18.05
N VAL A 333 -26.41 11.61 -16.78
CA VAL A 333 -27.44 11.35 -15.77
C VAL A 333 -28.23 12.63 -15.50
N LYS A 334 -27.55 13.77 -15.30
CA LYS A 334 -28.18 15.09 -15.13
C LYS A 334 -29.15 15.41 -16.27
N LYS A 335 -28.71 15.20 -17.51
CA LYS A 335 -29.53 15.44 -18.71
C LYS A 335 -30.79 14.57 -18.72
N ARG A 336 -30.67 13.27 -18.47
CA ARG A 336 -31.82 12.35 -18.42
C ARG A 336 -32.82 12.72 -17.32
N LEU A 337 -32.34 13.15 -16.15
CA LEU A 337 -33.20 13.61 -15.05
C LEU A 337 -33.97 14.89 -15.44
N GLN A 338 -33.31 15.83 -16.11
CA GLN A 338 -33.95 17.04 -16.62
C GLN A 338 -35.00 16.73 -17.70
N GLU A 339 -34.72 15.80 -18.61
CA GLU A 339 -35.68 15.34 -19.63
C GLU A 339 -36.93 14.67 -19.01
N LYS A 340 -36.80 14.09 -17.81
CA LYS A 340 -37.92 13.59 -16.99
C LYS A 340 -38.62 14.68 -16.16
N GLY A 341 -38.19 15.94 -16.26
CA GLY A 341 -38.76 17.06 -15.50
C GLY A 341 -38.31 17.12 -14.03
N LEU A 342 -37.24 16.41 -13.65
CA LEU A 342 -36.71 16.41 -12.28
C LEU A 342 -35.68 17.52 -12.07
N ASN A 343 -35.84 18.29 -10.98
CA ASN A 343 -34.96 19.40 -10.64
C ASN A 343 -33.83 18.95 -9.70
N LEU A 344 -32.58 19.02 -10.16
CA LEU A 344 -31.40 18.65 -9.37
C LEU A 344 -31.10 19.58 -8.18
N GLN A 345 -31.74 20.75 -8.12
CA GLN A 345 -31.66 21.63 -6.95
C GLN A 345 -32.63 21.20 -5.83
N ASP A 346 -33.54 20.26 -6.12
CA ASP A 346 -34.42 19.66 -5.11
C ASP A 346 -33.68 18.49 -4.42
N PRO A 347 -33.42 18.57 -3.10
CA PRO A 347 -32.79 17.49 -2.35
C PRO A 347 -33.54 16.16 -2.45
N ALA A 348 -34.86 16.17 -2.69
CA ALA A 348 -35.64 14.95 -2.90
C ALA A 348 -35.20 14.20 -4.16
N VAL A 349 -34.82 14.91 -5.23
CA VAL A 349 -34.31 14.30 -6.46
C VAL A 349 -32.93 13.68 -6.21
N VAL A 350 -32.05 14.39 -5.50
CA VAL A 350 -30.72 13.86 -5.14
C VAL A 350 -30.85 12.62 -4.24
N ARG A 351 -31.80 12.61 -3.30
CA ARG A 351 -32.11 11.43 -2.47
C ARG A 351 -32.53 10.23 -3.32
N GLU A 352 -33.39 10.41 -4.33
CA GLU A 352 -33.79 9.31 -5.22
C GLU A 352 -32.63 8.80 -6.10
N VAL A 353 -31.69 9.68 -6.49
CA VAL A 353 -30.46 9.25 -7.18
C VAL A 353 -29.57 8.42 -6.24
N TYR A 354 -29.34 8.87 -5.01
CA TYR A 354 -28.61 8.07 -4.01
C TYR A 354 -29.30 6.73 -3.73
N LYS A 355 -30.63 6.73 -3.64
CA LYS A 355 -31.41 5.50 -3.41
C LYS A 355 -31.28 4.54 -4.59
N GLY A 356 -31.24 5.03 -5.83
CA GLY A 356 -30.96 4.23 -7.02
C GLY A 356 -29.56 3.62 -6.99
N LEU A 357 -28.54 4.46 -6.73
CA LEU A 357 -27.15 4.04 -6.52
C LEU A 357 -27.05 2.92 -5.47
N PHE A 358 -27.60 3.14 -4.27
CA PHE A 358 -27.55 2.17 -3.17
C PHE A 358 -28.35 0.90 -3.46
N THR A 359 -29.47 1.02 -4.18
CA THR A 359 -30.28 -0.14 -4.60
C THR A 359 -29.51 -1.04 -5.55
N ARG A 360 -28.73 -0.46 -6.48
CA ARG A 360 -27.85 -1.26 -7.34
C ARG A 360 -26.68 -1.83 -6.55
N LEU A 361 -26.01 -1.04 -5.71
CA LEU A 361 -24.83 -1.50 -4.96
C LEU A 361 -25.11 -2.76 -4.14
N LYS A 362 -26.25 -2.82 -3.43
CA LYS A 362 -26.63 -4.01 -2.65
C LYS A 362 -26.84 -5.28 -3.50
N GLN A 363 -27.07 -5.13 -4.81
CA GLN A 363 -27.26 -6.23 -5.77
C GLN A 363 -25.97 -6.57 -6.51
N ALA A 364 -25.13 -5.57 -6.79
CA ALA A 364 -23.97 -5.69 -7.65
C ALA A 364 -22.84 -6.52 -7.00
N TYR A 365 -22.52 -6.27 -5.73
CA TYR A 365 -21.42 -6.94 -5.03
C TYR A 365 -21.55 -6.83 -3.50
N PRO A 366 -20.98 -7.78 -2.72
CA PRO A 366 -21.06 -7.73 -1.26
C PRO A 366 -20.19 -6.59 -0.69
N LEU A 367 -20.79 -5.76 0.16
CA LEU A 367 -20.17 -4.57 0.73
C LEU A 367 -20.39 -4.52 2.24
N ASP A 368 -19.37 -4.10 3.00
CA ASP A 368 -19.46 -3.85 4.45
C ASP A 368 -19.64 -2.37 4.78
N TYR A 369 -19.01 -1.48 4.00
CA TYR A 369 -19.05 -0.03 4.21
C TYR A 369 -19.19 0.76 2.91
N TYR A 370 -19.87 1.90 2.98
CA TYR A 370 -19.84 2.93 1.95
C TYR A 370 -19.13 4.19 2.47
N TRP A 371 -18.12 4.66 1.73
CA TRP A 371 -17.41 5.90 2.02
C TRP A 371 -18.09 7.12 1.37
N LEU A 372 -18.24 8.17 2.17
CA LEU A 372 -18.59 9.49 1.72
C LEU A 372 -17.33 10.37 1.78
N TRP A 373 -16.73 10.63 0.61
CA TRP A 373 -15.45 11.33 0.49
C TRP A 373 -15.61 12.85 0.50
N THR A 374 -14.90 13.55 1.37
CA THR A 374 -14.91 15.01 1.37
C THR A 374 -14.09 15.58 0.22
N ASP A 375 -14.44 16.78 -0.22
CA ASP A 375 -13.70 17.53 -1.24
C ASP A 375 -12.19 17.59 -0.95
N GLU A 376 -11.39 17.19 -1.93
CA GLU A 376 -9.93 17.23 -1.89
C GLU A 376 -9.37 18.63 -1.65
N ASN A 377 -10.03 19.67 -2.19
CA ASN A 377 -9.55 21.04 -2.09
C ASN A 377 -9.47 21.53 -0.64
N TRP A 378 -10.16 20.89 0.31
CA TRP A 378 -10.08 21.21 1.74
C TRP A 378 -8.70 20.96 2.37
N THR A 379 -7.79 20.31 1.65
CA THR A 379 -6.38 20.20 2.08
C THR A 379 -5.57 21.43 1.67
N TRP A 380 -5.91 22.10 0.56
CA TRP A 380 -5.14 23.21 -0.03
C TRP A 380 -5.83 24.58 0.06
N SER A 381 -7.13 24.61 0.37
CA SER A 381 -7.98 25.80 0.35
C SER A 381 -9.02 25.77 1.48
N ASP A 382 -9.42 26.95 1.96
CA ASP A 382 -10.54 27.11 2.89
C ASP A 382 -11.88 26.99 2.14
N ALA A 383 -12.94 26.59 2.84
CA ALA A 383 -14.29 26.46 2.27
C ALA A 383 -15.25 27.48 2.89
N ASP A 384 -16.12 28.08 2.07
CA ASP A 384 -17.17 28.96 2.55
C ASP A 384 -18.30 28.18 3.25
N GLU A 385 -19.08 28.88 4.09
CA GLU A 385 -20.15 28.26 4.88
C GLU A 385 -21.20 27.57 4.02
N LYS A 386 -21.46 28.07 2.81
CA LYS A 386 -22.44 27.50 1.88
C LYS A 386 -21.96 26.15 1.36
N THR A 387 -20.69 26.06 0.98
CA THR A 387 -20.04 24.83 0.52
C THR A 387 -20.02 23.79 1.64
N VAL A 388 -19.62 24.20 2.84
CA VAL A 388 -19.63 23.32 4.01
C VAL A 388 -21.04 22.81 4.32
N LYS A 389 -22.05 23.69 4.28
CA LYS A 389 -23.45 23.29 4.49
C LYS A 389 -23.91 22.28 3.43
N ALA A 390 -23.60 22.51 2.16
CA ALA A 390 -23.98 21.62 1.07
C ALA A 390 -23.41 20.20 1.27
N VAL A 391 -22.15 20.09 1.72
CA VAL A 391 -21.50 18.81 2.02
C VAL A 391 -22.21 18.08 3.17
N VAL A 392 -22.53 18.79 4.25
CA VAL A 392 -23.25 18.21 5.40
C VAL A 392 -24.67 17.76 5.00
N ASP A 393 -25.40 18.61 4.28
CA ASP A 393 -26.76 18.31 3.81
C ASP A 393 -26.77 17.11 2.86
N ASP A 394 -25.79 17.01 1.95
CA ASP A 394 -25.65 15.88 1.04
C ASP A 394 -25.31 14.58 1.78
N GLY A 395 -24.41 14.64 2.76
CA GLY A 395 -24.11 13.50 3.64
C GLY A 395 -25.36 12.99 4.37
N LEU A 396 -26.16 13.89 4.95
CA LEU A 396 -27.44 13.52 5.58
C LEU A 396 -28.44 12.95 4.56
N THR A 397 -28.45 13.48 3.33
CA THR A 397 -29.28 12.98 2.23
C THR A 397 -28.90 11.55 1.85
N ALA A 398 -27.60 11.26 1.76
CA ALA A 398 -27.09 9.92 1.50
C ALA A 398 -27.49 8.93 2.61
N LEU A 399 -27.36 9.32 3.89
CA LEU A 399 -27.79 8.47 5.02
C LEU A 399 -29.29 8.18 4.97
N ALA A 400 -30.11 9.19 4.65
CA ALA A 400 -31.55 9.02 4.53
C ALA A 400 -31.95 8.13 3.34
N ALA A 401 -31.23 8.23 2.22
CA ALA A 401 -31.43 7.35 1.05
C ALA A 401 -31.00 5.91 1.32
N ALA A 402 -29.91 5.72 2.07
CA ALA A 402 -29.43 4.39 2.47
C ALA A 402 -30.42 3.67 3.39
N ALA A 403 -31.04 4.40 4.32
CA ALA A 403 -32.11 3.88 5.15
C ALA A 403 -33.33 3.46 4.31
N ASP A 404 -33.77 4.29 3.35
CA ASP A 404 -34.88 3.98 2.45
C ASP A 404 -34.58 2.76 1.56
N ALA A 405 -33.35 2.64 1.08
CA ALA A 405 -32.89 1.52 0.25
C ALA A 405 -32.65 0.23 1.06
N GLN A 406 -32.69 0.32 2.40
CA GLN A 406 -32.41 -0.76 3.36
C GLN A 406 -31.06 -1.43 3.07
N VAL A 407 -30.01 -0.62 2.95
CA VAL A 407 -28.67 -1.13 2.64
C VAL A 407 -28.15 -2.05 3.75
N PRO A 408 -27.43 -3.13 3.42
CA PRO A 408 -26.86 -4.06 4.41
C PRO A 408 -25.49 -3.60 4.96
N PHE A 409 -24.97 -2.48 4.48
CA PHE A 409 -23.64 -1.95 4.81
C PHE A 409 -23.72 -0.70 5.69
N ALA A 410 -22.65 -0.46 6.45
CA ALA A 410 -22.49 0.73 7.27
C ALA A 410 -21.92 1.92 6.48
N MET A 411 -21.86 3.08 7.12
CA MET A 411 -21.41 4.33 6.51
C MET A 411 -20.14 4.84 7.17
N ALA A 412 -19.25 5.45 6.38
CA ALA A 412 -18.05 6.11 6.88
C ALA A 412 -17.77 7.38 6.08
N THR A 413 -17.23 8.40 6.73
CA THR A 413 -16.62 9.54 6.03
C THR A 413 -15.17 9.23 5.71
N CYS A 414 -14.67 9.69 4.56
CA CYS A 414 -13.25 9.69 4.24
C CYS A 414 -12.88 11.02 3.56
N GLY A 415 -11.60 11.30 3.37
CA GLY A 415 -11.17 12.55 2.77
C GLY A 415 -9.71 12.83 2.99
N TRP A 416 -9.24 13.94 2.39
CA TRP A 416 -7.90 14.47 2.59
C TRP A 416 -7.70 15.10 3.98
N VAL A 417 -8.80 15.30 4.71
CA VAL A 417 -8.92 15.90 6.04
C VAL A 417 -10.19 15.38 6.73
N LEU A 418 -10.25 15.40 8.06
CA LEU A 418 -11.39 14.87 8.84
C LEU A 418 -12.70 15.67 8.72
N GLY A 419 -12.60 16.90 8.22
CA GLY A 419 -13.70 17.83 8.14
C GLY A 419 -13.24 19.12 7.47
N PRO A 420 -14.16 20.08 7.28
CA PRO A 420 -13.83 21.33 6.61
C PRO A 420 -12.72 22.09 7.35
N PRO A 421 -11.93 22.91 6.65
CA PRO A 421 -10.81 23.63 7.25
C PRO A 421 -11.22 24.52 8.43
N SER A 422 -12.41 25.11 8.36
CA SER A 422 -12.98 25.95 9.42
C SER A 422 -13.29 25.19 10.72
N ASP A 423 -13.55 23.88 10.63
CA ASP A 423 -13.89 23.01 11.75
C ASP A 423 -13.69 21.52 11.40
N ARG A 424 -12.50 21.01 11.71
CA ARG A 424 -12.10 19.61 11.45
C ARG A 424 -12.96 18.57 12.20
N THR A 425 -13.78 18.99 13.17
CA THR A 425 -14.63 18.09 13.97
C THR A 425 -16.11 18.18 13.60
N LEU A 426 -16.47 18.94 12.56
CA LEU A 426 -17.87 19.22 12.21
C LEU A 426 -18.71 17.93 12.07
N PHE A 427 -18.20 16.93 11.35
CA PHE A 427 -18.94 15.69 11.14
C PHE A 427 -19.16 14.88 12.41
N ASP A 428 -18.30 15.05 13.42
CA ASP A 428 -18.51 14.38 14.70
C ASP A 428 -19.81 14.82 15.39
N ARG A 429 -20.21 16.07 15.18
CA ARG A 429 -21.45 16.66 15.72
C ARG A 429 -22.62 16.57 14.75
N ALA A 430 -22.35 16.66 13.44
CA ALA A 430 -23.39 16.74 12.42
C ALA A 430 -23.94 15.37 12.00
N LEU A 431 -23.13 14.31 12.02
CA LEU A 431 -23.53 12.98 11.57
C LEU A 431 -23.80 12.02 12.75
N PRO A 432 -24.67 11.00 12.58
CA PRO A 432 -24.87 9.95 13.57
C PRO A 432 -23.55 9.28 13.99
N LYS A 433 -23.48 8.79 15.24
CA LYS A 433 -22.25 8.20 15.82
C LYS A 433 -21.90 6.84 15.23
N GLU A 434 -22.84 6.19 14.55
CA GLU A 434 -22.64 4.96 13.80
C GLU A 434 -21.82 5.18 12.52
N VAL A 435 -21.74 6.42 12.02
CA VAL A 435 -20.90 6.78 10.87
C VAL A 435 -19.44 6.88 11.33
N ALA A 436 -18.58 6.02 10.80
CA ALA A 436 -17.15 6.08 11.13
C ALA A 436 -16.49 7.35 10.54
N ALA A 437 -15.43 7.83 11.19
CA ALA A 437 -14.62 8.93 10.71
C ALA A 437 -13.27 8.41 10.19
N SER A 438 -12.90 8.75 8.97
CA SER A 438 -11.58 8.42 8.43
C SER A 438 -11.02 9.54 7.58
N CYS A 439 -9.70 9.57 7.42
CA CYS A 439 -9.03 10.45 6.46
C CYS A 439 -7.66 9.88 6.11
N ILE A 440 -7.15 10.25 4.94
CA ILE A 440 -5.77 10.00 4.56
C ILE A 440 -4.84 11.04 5.19
N ASN A 441 -3.58 10.67 5.44
CA ASN A 441 -2.60 11.63 5.92
C ASN A 441 -2.37 12.73 4.85
N ARG A 442 -2.04 13.94 5.29
CA ARG A 442 -1.79 15.06 4.39
C ARG A 442 -0.39 15.06 3.79
N GLU A 443 -0.18 15.98 2.84
CA GLU A 443 1.07 16.12 2.08
C GLU A 443 1.55 14.78 1.51
N VAL A 444 0.62 14.04 0.87
CA VAL A 444 0.92 12.75 0.26
C VAL A 444 1.67 11.80 1.22
N GLY A 445 1.26 11.81 2.49
CA GLY A 445 1.82 10.97 3.56
C GLY A 445 3.03 11.53 4.30
N LYS A 446 3.59 12.67 3.89
CA LYS A 446 4.71 13.31 4.60
C LYS A 446 4.28 13.87 5.95
N ALA A 447 3.02 14.29 6.08
CA ALA A 447 2.43 14.70 7.34
C ALA A 447 2.19 13.49 8.28
N PRO A 448 2.29 13.70 9.61
CA PRO A 448 1.86 12.69 10.58
C PRO A 448 0.34 12.50 10.54
N VAL A 449 -0.14 11.47 11.23
CA VAL A 449 -1.59 11.27 11.46
C VAL A 449 -2.18 12.49 12.15
N ASP A 450 -3.37 12.90 11.71
CA ASP A 450 -4.02 14.12 12.19
C ASP A 450 -4.38 14.02 13.70
N PRO A 451 -3.82 14.87 14.58
CA PRO A 451 -4.10 14.81 16.02
C PRO A 451 -5.57 15.11 16.36
N ILE A 452 -6.36 15.67 15.43
CA ILE A 452 -7.79 15.93 15.63
C ILE A 452 -8.58 14.63 15.84
N PHE A 453 -8.09 13.46 15.39
CA PHE A 453 -8.69 12.17 15.76
C PHE A 453 -8.91 12.03 17.27
N GLY A 454 -7.99 12.54 18.09
CA GLY A 454 -8.07 12.51 19.55
C GLY A 454 -9.22 13.33 20.14
N ARG A 455 -9.84 14.23 19.35
CA ARG A 455 -11.01 15.04 19.75
C ARG A 455 -12.35 14.46 19.30
N ILE A 456 -12.34 13.39 18.50
CA ILE A 456 -13.55 12.74 17.99
C ILE A 456 -13.91 11.59 18.93
N GLY A 457 -15.09 11.65 19.54
CA GLY A 457 -15.55 10.70 20.56
C GLY A 457 -16.81 9.93 20.17
N GLY A 458 -16.91 8.67 20.64
CA GLY A 458 -18.12 7.87 20.52
C GLY A 458 -18.41 7.26 19.14
N ARG A 459 -17.44 7.29 18.22
CA ARG A 459 -17.50 6.65 16.90
C ARG A 459 -16.17 5.96 16.56
N SER A 460 -16.21 5.04 15.60
CA SER A 460 -15.00 4.40 15.06
C SER A 460 -14.19 5.40 14.21
N ARG A 461 -12.86 5.29 14.26
CA ARG A 461 -11.90 6.25 13.69
C ARG A 461 -10.79 5.52 12.94
N TRP A 462 -10.59 5.81 11.66
CA TRP A 462 -9.62 5.11 10.82
C TRP A 462 -8.58 6.08 10.26
N ALA A 463 -7.32 5.89 10.67
CA ALA A 463 -6.19 6.60 10.07
C ALA A 463 -5.76 5.86 8.80
N ILE A 464 -5.53 6.61 7.72
CA ILE A 464 -5.10 6.06 6.43
C ILE A 464 -3.74 6.66 6.01
N PRO A 465 -2.62 6.20 6.60
CA PRO A 465 -1.28 6.59 6.15
C PRO A 465 -1.00 6.16 4.70
N TRP A 466 -0.12 6.91 4.02
CA TRP A 466 0.32 6.59 2.67
C TRP A 466 1.49 5.63 2.71
N LEU A 467 1.34 4.47 2.07
CA LEU A 467 2.44 3.52 1.90
C LEU A 467 3.45 4.02 0.86
N GLU A 468 3.05 4.94 -0.01
CA GLU A 468 3.87 5.61 -1.01
C GLU A 468 3.14 6.89 -1.45
N ASP A 469 3.85 7.88 -2.00
CA ASP A 469 3.29 9.04 -2.68
C ASP A 469 3.22 8.87 -4.20
N ASP A 470 2.33 9.65 -4.81
CA ASP A 470 2.11 9.74 -6.24
C ASP A 470 3.16 10.59 -6.99
N PRO A 471 3.75 11.68 -6.45
CA PRO A 471 4.92 12.34 -7.03
C PRO A 471 6.09 11.41 -7.35
N ALA A 472 6.43 10.48 -6.48
CA ALA A 472 7.54 9.54 -6.66
C ALA A 472 7.07 8.11 -7.03
N LEU A 473 5.90 7.97 -7.65
CA LEU A 473 5.27 6.69 -7.95
C LEU A 473 6.14 5.74 -8.79
N THR A 474 7.08 6.25 -9.59
CA THR A 474 7.96 5.41 -10.41
C THR A 474 9.24 4.97 -9.70
N SER A 475 9.53 5.48 -8.49
CA SER A 475 10.74 5.16 -7.71
C SER A 475 10.44 4.39 -6.43
N PRO A 476 11.41 3.63 -5.88
CA PRO A 476 11.26 3.01 -4.56
C PRO A 476 11.04 4.07 -3.47
N GLN A 477 10.16 3.78 -2.52
CA GLN A 477 9.86 4.66 -1.39
C GLN A 477 9.91 3.85 -0.10
N LEU A 478 11.01 3.93 0.64
CA LEU A 478 11.19 3.20 1.89
C LEU A 478 10.70 4.05 3.06
N TRP A 479 9.55 3.69 3.63
CA TRP A 479 8.86 4.42 4.71
C TRP A 479 8.45 3.50 5.87
N ALA A 480 9.19 2.42 6.13
CA ALA A 480 8.90 1.49 7.22
C ALA A 480 8.87 2.20 8.59
N GLY A 481 9.81 3.12 8.84
CA GLY A 481 9.87 3.89 10.08
C GLY A 481 8.70 4.86 10.21
N ARG A 482 8.23 5.39 9.09
CA ARG A 482 7.04 6.25 9.02
C ARG A 482 5.76 5.44 9.28
N MET A 483 5.62 4.24 8.71
CA MET A 483 4.47 3.36 8.96
C MET A 483 4.35 2.96 10.43
N ARG A 484 5.47 2.66 11.08
CA ARG A 484 5.54 2.45 12.53
C ARG A 484 5.06 3.68 13.31
N LYS A 485 5.61 4.86 12.98
CA LYS A 485 5.25 6.11 13.67
C LYS A 485 3.77 6.47 13.48
N ASP A 486 3.24 6.31 12.28
CA ASP A 486 1.83 6.60 11.98
C ASP A 486 0.89 5.64 12.72
N ALA A 487 1.27 4.37 12.89
CA ALA A 487 0.52 3.43 13.71
C ALA A 487 0.52 3.81 15.20
N VAL A 488 1.63 4.32 15.74
CA VAL A 488 1.68 4.85 17.12
C VAL A 488 0.76 6.05 17.28
N ASP A 489 0.82 6.98 16.33
CA ASP A 489 -0.01 8.19 16.37
C ASP A 489 -1.49 7.85 16.29
N ALA A 490 -1.87 6.97 15.35
CA ALA A 490 -3.24 6.50 15.23
C ALA A 490 -3.75 5.87 16.54
N LEU A 491 -2.96 4.99 17.16
CA LEU A 491 -3.35 4.34 18.42
C LEU A 491 -3.48 5.37 19.56
N ALA A 492 -2.51 6.29 19.67
CA ALA A 492 -2.49 7.33 20.71
C ALA A 492 -3.67 8.31 20.58
N TYR A 493 -4.14 8.59 19.36
CA TYR A 493 -5.33 9.39 19.10
C TYR A 493 -6.63 8.58 19.19
N GLY A 494 -6.56 7.28 19.49
CA GLY A 494 -7.70 6.40 19.71
C GLY A 494 -8.36 5.86 18.43
N CYS A 495 -7.66 5.91 17.30
CA CYS A 495 -8.11 5.23 16.09
C CYS A 495 -8.20 3.72 16.33
N ASP A 496 -9.29 3.11 15.89
CA ASP A 496 -9.49 1.66 15.88
C ASP A 496 -9.39 1.06 14.47
N GLY A 497 -9.12 1.88 13.46
CA GLY A 497 -8.77 1.47 12.10
C GLY A 497 -7.42 2.03 11.65
N LEU A 498 -6.64 1.20 10.95
CA LEU A 498 -5.35 1.56 10.36
C LEU A 498 -5.25 0.95 8.95
N LEU A 499 -5.26 1.80 7.91
CA LEU A 499 -5.30 1.38 6.51
C LEU A 499 -4.15 2.01 5.71
N GLY A 500 -3.53 1.32 4.76
CA GLY A 500 -2.50 1.92 3.90
C GLY A 500 -3.02 2.29 2.52
N ILE A 501 -2.99 3.57 2.13
CA ILE A 501 -3.26 3.98 0.74
C ILE A 501 -2.03 3.70 -0.14
N HIS A 502 -2.26 3.15 -1.35
CA HIS A 502 -1.19 2.78 -2.27
C HIS A 502 -1.65 2.50 -3.72
N TRP A 503 -0.68 2.24 -4.60
CA TRP A 503 -0.86 1.80 -5.98
C TRP A 503 -0.11 0.48 -6.24
N ARG A 504 1.20 0.46 -6.00
CA ARG A 504 2.10 -0.66 -6.28
C ARG A 504 2.05 -1.71 -5.17
N THR A 505 2.55 -2.92 -5.41
CA THR A 505 2.45 -4.04 -4.44
C THR A 505 3.80 -4.61 -4.00
N ARG A 506 4.77 -4.82 -4.91
CA ARG A 506 6.06 -5.45 -4.56
C ARG A 506 7.07 -4.50 -3.94
N ALA A 507 7.25 -3.32 -4.55
CA ALA A 507 8.15 -2.29 -4.04
C ALA A 507 7.77 -1.81 -2.62
N LEU A 508 6.51 -2.00 -2.23
CA LEU A 508 5.98 -1.63 -0.92
C LEU A 508 6.12 -2.71 0.15
N SER A 509 6.77 -3.85 -0.15
CA SER A 509 6.93 -4.95 0.80
C SER A 509 7.49 -4.51 2.18
N PRO A 510 8.47 -3.59 2.29
CA PRO A 510 8.89 -3.06 3.59
C PRO A 510 7.77 -2.29 4.29
N ASN A 511 7.10 -1.38 3.57
CA ASN A 511 6.13 -0.46 4.16
C ASN A 511 4.88 -1.21 4.64
N ILE A 512 4.32 -2.10 3.81
CA ILE A 512 3.14 -2.89 4.21
C ILE A 512 3.47 -3.86 5.34
N GLY A 513 4.67 -4.46 5.32
CA GLY A 513 5.14 -5.35 6.38
C GLY A 513 5.26 -4.61 7.72
N ALA A 514 5.83 -3.40 7.70
CA ALA A 514 5.97 -2.57 8.89
C ALA A 514 4.62 -2.10 9.44
N LEU A 515 3.70 -1.66 8.57
CA LEU A 515 2.34 -1.26 8.96
C LEU A 515 1.55 -2.44 9.55
N ALA A 516 1.61 -3.61 8.90
CA ALA A 516 0.95 -4.82 9.37
C ALA A 516 1.47 -5.26 10.75
N ALA A 517 2.79 -5.27 10.95
CA ALA A 517 3.38 -5.61 12.24
C ALA A 517 2.99 -4.60 13.35
N ALA A 518 3.05 -3.31 13.03
CA ALA A 518 2.69 -2.22 13.94
C ALA A 518 1.20 -2.22 14.34
N ALA A 519 0.33 -2.85 13.55
CA ALA A 519 -1.08 -3.03 13.89
C ALA A 519 -1.33 -4.08 14.99
N TRP A 520 -0.31 -4.86 15.35
CA TRP A 520 -0.37 -5.94 16.34
C TRP A 520 0.57 -5.74 17.52
N ASN A 521 1.75 -5.17 17.30
CA ASN A 521 2.72 -4.93 18.37
C ASN A 521 3.51 -3.63 18.14
N GLN A 522 3.64 -2.84 19.19
CA GLN A 522 4.41 -1.59 19.22
C GLN A 522 5.30 -1.49 20.47
N GLU A 523 5.39 -2.53 21.33
CA GLU A 523 5.95 -2.41 22.69
C GLU A 523 7.40 -1.89 22.73
N ASP A 524 8.25 -2.32 21.79
CA ASP A 524 9.69 -2.00 21.79
C ASP A 524 10.01 -0.53 21.51
N TRP A 525 9.12 0.20 20.84
CA TRP A 525 9.38 1.57 20.37
C TRP A 525 8.21 2.54 20.59
N GLY A 526 6.97 2.04 20.67
CA GLY A 526 5.74 2.84 20.65
C GLY A 526 5.59 3.80 21.83
N ASN A 527 5.90 3.37 23.05
CA ASN A 527 5.80 4.22 24.24
C ASN A 527 6.71 5.45 24.15
N SER A 528 7.94 5.28 23.64
CA SER A 528 8.90 6.37 23.49
C SER A 528 8.53 7.36 22.37
N LEU A 529 7.70 6.91 21.42
CA LEU A 529 7.31 7.67 20.23
C LEU A 529 5.90 8.27 20.31
N SER A 530 5.18 8.06 21.42
CA SER A 530 3.84 8.60 21.61
C SER A 530 3.83 10.12 21.39
N PRO A 531 2.92 10.66 20.56
CA PRO A 531 2.79 12.10 20.35
C PRO A 531 2.06 12.78 21.51
N VAL A 532 1.37 12.01 22.36
CA VAL A 532 0.62 12.52 23.51
C VAL A 532 1.58 12.68 24.68
N ARG A 533 1.91 13.94 25.00
CA ARG A 533 2.77 14.33 26.13
C ARG A 533 1.95 15.05 27.21
N GLU A 534 2.38 14.92 28.47
CA GLU A 534 1.80 15.70 29.58
C GLU A 534 2.08 17.19 29.42
N GLU A 535 3.31 17.53 29.03
CA GLU A 535 3.77 18.90 28.75
C GLU A 535 4.54 18.96 27.42
N GLY A 536 4.44 20.10 26.75
CA GLY A 536 5.18 20.43 25.53
C GLY A 536 4.30 20.63 24.29
N PRO A 537 4.92 20.67 23.10
CA PRO A 537 4.23 20.87 21.84
C PRO A 537 3.45 19.63 21.41
N VAL A 538 2.37 19.85 20.65
CA VAL A 538 1.66 18.80 19.92
C VAL A 538 2.25 18.74 18.51
N ASN A 539 3.15 17.78 18.30
CA ASN A 539 3.98 17.62 17.09
C ASN A 539 4.90 18.82 16.81
N GLY A 540 5.55 18.78 15.64
CA GLY A 540 6.28 19.90 15.06
C GLY A 540 7.77 19.69 14.93
N VAL A 541 8.34 20.44 14.00
CA VAL A 541 9.75 20.44 13.60
C VAL A 541 10.34 21.83 13.72
N TYR A 542 11.65 21.92 13.83
CA TYR A 542 12.41 23.15 13.98
C TYR A 542 12.79 23.69 12.60
N ILE A 543 12.50 24.96 12.36
CA ILE A 543 12.95 25.67 11.16
C ILE A 543 13.70 26.92 11.61
N ALA A 544 14.95 27.04 11.16
CA ALA A 544 15.81 28.18 11.43
C ALA A 544 15.92 29.09 10.19
N PHE A 545 15.73 30.39 10.37
CA PHE A 545 15.87 31.41 9.32
C PHE A 545 17.28 31.99 9.28
N ALA A 546 18.30 31.12 9.31
CA ALA A 546 19.70 31.50 9.39
C ALA A 546 20.09 32.55 8.32
N GLY A 547 20.77 33.61 8.74
CA GLY A 547 21.25 34.68 7.85
C GLY A 547 20.24 35.78 7.51
N ASN A 548 18.97 35.66 7.90
CA ASN A 548 17.95 36.70 7.66
C ASN A 548 17.79 37.61 8.90
N ALA A 549 17.73 38.92 8.67
CA ALA A 549 17.41 39.89 9.72
C ALA A 549 15.90 39.91 9.98
N ILE A 550 15.47 39.83 11.24
CA ILE A 550 14.05 39.94 11.59
C ILE A 550 13.69 41.37 11.95
N SER A 551 12.72 41.94 11.25
CA SER A 551 12.26 43.31 11.49
C SER A 551 11.02 43.38 12.39
N GLY A 552 10.71 44.56 12.93
CA GLY A 552 9.49 44.79 13.73
C GLY A 552 9.55 44.32 15.19
N THR A 553 10.74 44.00 15.71
CA THR A 553 10.94 43.57 17.10
C THR A 553 12.28 44.07 17.65
N THR A 554 12.39 44.16 18.98
CA THR A 554 13.67 44.33 19.71
C THR A 554 14.23 43.00 20.22
N GLU A 555 13.43 41.93 20.18
CA GLU A 555 13.77 40.57 20.61
C GLU A 555 14.07 39.68 19.38
N GLU A 556 14.90 40.17 18.44
CA GLU A 556 15.12 39.53 17.12
C GLU A 556 15.43 38.04 17.21
N ALA A 557 16.25 37.63 18.19
CA ALA A 557 16.71 36.27 18.36
C ALA A 557 15.58 35.25 18.58
N VAL A 558 14.43 35.64 19.14
CA VAL A 558 13.27 34.75 19.36
C VAL A 558 12.53 34.44 18.05
N TYR A 559 12.69 35.26 17.02
CA TYR A 559 11.99 35.10 15.74
C TYR A 559 12.89 34.50 14.64
N LYS A 560 14.13 34.13 14.99
CA LYS A 560 15.07 33.48 14.07
C LYS A 560 14.81 31.99 13.94
N ASP A 561 14.16 31.40 14.94
CA ASP A 561 13.75 30.02 14.95
C ASP A 561 12.22 29.95 15.07
N ILE A 562 11.62 28.97 14.42
CA ILE A 562 10.20 28.65 14.60
C ILE A 562 10.04 27.15 14.81
N ARG A 563 9.01 26.79 15.57
CA ARG A 563 8.43 25.45 15.45
C ARG A 563 7.36 25.49 14.37
N ASP A 564 7.55 24.72 13.32
CA ASP A 564 6.58 24.50 12.25
C ASP A 564 5.83 23.18 12.44
N ARG A 565 4.72 22.99 11.72
CA ARG A 565 3.89 21.77 11.78
C ARG A 565 3.40 21.45 13.20
N VAL A 566 3.16 22.50 13.99
CA VAL A 566 2.73 22.41 15.38
C VAL A 566 1.24 22.64 15.51
N PHE A 567 0.56 21.77 16.26
CA PHE A 567 -0.90 21.81 16.44
C PHE A 567 -1.32 22.37 17.81
N GLY A 568 -0.36 22.69 18.67
CA GLY A 568 -0.64 23.27 19.96
C GLY A 568 0.50 23.11 20.96
N TYR A 569 0.27 23.62 22.16
CA TYR A 569 1.13 23.43 23.33
C TYR A 569 0.28 23.03 24.54
N ARG A 570 0.88 22.24 25.42
CA ARG A 570 0.36 21.86 26.72
C ARG A 570 1.36 22.29 27.76
N VAL A 571 1.02 23.29 28.58
CA VAL A 571 1.97 23.88 29.53
C VAL A 571 1.44 23.73 30.95
N SER A 572 2.20 23.05 31.80
CA SER A 572 1.85 22.85 33.21
C SER A 572 2.10 24.14 33.98
N ILE A 573 1.03 24.80 34.43
CA ILE A 573 1.11 26.08 35.14
C ILE A 573 0.07 26.12 36.28
N PRO A 574 0.32 26.87 37.37
CA PRO A 574 -0.64 26.97 38.48
C PRO A 574 -2.04 27.43 38.04
N ASN A 575 -3.07 27.07 38.81
CA ASN A 575 -4.39 27.64 38.57
C ASN A 575 -4.37 29.16 38.78
N GLY A 576 -4.99 29.89 37.86
CA GLY A 576 -4.94 31.35 37.86
C GLY A 576 -5.42 31.98 36.57
N THR A 577 -5.23 33.29 36.46
CA THR A 577 -5.57 34.07 35.27
C THR A 577 -4.30 34.65 34.66
N TYR A 578 -4.14 34.46 33.34
CA TYR A 578 -2.90 34.74 32.63
C TYR A 578 -3.11 35.72 31.46
N GLU A 579 -2.05 36.48 31.14
CA GLU A 579 -1.80 37.04 29.80
C GLU A 579 -0.95 36.04 29.03
N VAL A 580 -1.39 35.69 27.81
CA VAL A 580 -0.70 34.81 26.88
C VAL A 580 -0.36 35.60 25.62
N ILE A 581 0.92 35.64 25.26
CA ILE A 581 1.41 36.24 24.02
C ILE A 581 1.96 35.13 23.14
N LEU A 582 1.39 35.01 21.94
CA LEU A 582 1.88 34.13 20.89
C LEU A 582 2.67 34.96 19.89
N LYS A 583 3.93 34.58 19.67
CA LYS A 583 4.88 35.27 18.79
C LYS A 583 5.06 34.47 17.52
N PHE A 584 4.98 35.13 16.38
CA PHE A 584 5.01 34.53 15.05
C PHE A 584 6.00 35.25 14.13
N CYS A 585 6.59 34.50 13.21
CA CYS A 585 7.36 35.01 12.09
C CYS A 585 7.12 34.10 10.87
N GLU A 586 6.91 34.70 9.70
CA GLU A 586 6.88 33.96 8.44
C GLU A 586 8.26 34.06 7.78
N GLY A 587 8.83 32.93 7.37
CA GLY A 587 10.14 32.88 6.74
C GLY A 587 10.20 32.15 5.41
N GLU A 588 9.12 31.46 5.01
CA GLU A 588 9.09 30.63 3.81
C GLU A 588 7.99 31.05 2.84
N ILE A 589 6.80 31.36 3.36
CA ILE A 589 5.62 31.71 2.57
C ILE A 589 5.72 33.15 2.09
N LYS A 590 5.76 33.33 0.77
CA LYS A 590 5.96 34.63 0.11
C LYS A 590 4.67 35.25 -0.43
N GLU A 591 3.52 34.69 -0.06
CA GLU A 591 2.21 35.11 -0.57
C GLU A 591 1.14 35.04 0.53
N LYS A 592 0.25 36.04 0.51
CA LYS A 592 -0.90 36.12 1.42
C LYS A 592 -1.84 34.92 1.22
N GLY A 593 -2.35 34.37 2.31
CA GLY A 593 -3.36 33.32 2.31
C GLY A 593 -2.83 31.90 2.04
N ARG A 594 -1.51 31.71 1.93
CA ARG A 594 -0.90 30.39 1.70
C ARG A 594 -0.53 29.63 2.98
N ARG A 595 -0.59 30.29 4.14
CA ARG A 595 -0.53 29.69 5.48
C ARG A 595 -1.53 30.40 6.39
N VAL A 596 -2.60 29.68 6.75
CA VAL A 596 -3.75 30.22 7.48
C VAL A 596 -4.19 29.22 8.54
N PHE A 597 -4.30 29.67 9.78
CA PHE A 597 -4.75 28.83 10.90
C PHE A 597 -5.57 29.62 11.92
N ASP A 598 -6.34 28.91 12.73
CA ASP A 598 -7.07 29.46 13.88
C ASP A 598 -6.29 29.16 15.18
N VAL A 599 -6.52 29.96 16.22
CA VAL A 599 -5.93 29.81 17.55
C VAL A 599 -7.02 29.67 18.60
N SER A 600 -6.91 28.64 19.44
CA SER A 600 -7.74 28.45 20.62
C SER A 600 -6.91 28.39 21.89
N LEU A 601 -7.45 28.96 22.98
CA LEU A 601 -6.89 28.88 24.33
C LEU A 601 -7.96 28.28 25.26
N GLN A 602 -7.63 27.21 25.99
CA GLN A 602 -8.56 26.51 26.88
C GLN A 602 -9.86 26.11 26.17
N GLY A 603 -9.74 25.60 24.95
CA GLY A 603 -10.88 25.19 24.11
C GLY A 603 -11.69 26.35 23.50
N LYS A 604 -11.41 27.61 23.85
CA LYS A 604 -12.09 28.78 23.28
C LYS A 604 -11.28 29.35 22.13
N LYS A 605 -11.90 29.50 20.96
CA LYS A 605 -11.28 30.17 19.81
C LYS A 605 -11.06 31.66 20.10
N VAL A 606 -9.81 32.12 20.02
CA VAL A 606 -9.40 33.50 20.36
C VAL A 606 -8.88 34.30 19.16
N ALA A 607 -8.44 33.63 18.10
CA ALA A 607 -8.12 34.26 16.82
C ALA A 607 -8.48 33.33 15.66
N GLU A 608 -8.99 33.90 14.57
CA GLU A 608 -9.35 33.16 13.35
C GLU A 608 -8.56 33.69 12.16
N LYS A 609 -8.33 32.81 11.17
CA LYS A 609 -7.68 33.13 9.90
C LYS A 609 -6.39 33.94 10.10
N VAL A 610 -5.54 33.46 11.02
CA VAL A 610 -4.22 34.03 11.25
C VAL A 610 -3.35 33.73 10.03
N ASP A 611 -3.02 34.77 9.30
CA ASP A 611 -2.09 34.78 8.15
C ASP A 611 -0.91 35.68 8.52
N ILE A 612 0.24 35.07 8.82
CA ILE A 612 1.42 35.80 9.31
C ILE A 612 1.96 36.71 8.20
N PHE A 613 2.17 36.17 6.99
CA PHE A 613 2.61 36.95 5.83
C PHE A 613 1.64 38.08 5.49
N GLY A 614 0.34 37.78 5.47
CA GLY A 614 -0.70 38.76 5.16
C GLY A 614 -0.77 39.91 6.15
N ARG A 615 -0.30 39.73 7.39
CA ARG A 615 -0.29 40.76 8.44
C ARG A 615 1.01 41.57 8.47
N VAL A 616 2.16 40.91 8.37
CA VAL A 616 3.47 41.55 8.60
C VAL A 616 4.50 41.34 7.48
N GLY A 617 4.24 40.43 6.54
CA GLY A 617 5.17 40.05 5.48
C GLY A 617 6.22 39.03 5.93
N LEU A 618 7.21 38.81 5.06
CA LEU A 618 8.32 37.88 5.29
C LEU A 618 9.35 38.49 6.28
N HIS A 619 9.91 37.66 7.17
CA HIS A 619 10.95 38.01 8.15
C HIS A 619 10.59 39.22 9.02
N ARG A 620 9.34 39.28 9.49
CA ARG A 620 8.85 40.32 10.39
C ARG A 620 8.06 39.70 11.55
N ALA A 621 8.30 40.23 12.75
CA ALA A 621 7.65 39.78 13.97
C ALA A 621 6.15 40.15 14.01
N LEU A 622 5.33 39.21 14.48
CA LEU A 622 3.91 39.38 14.79
C LEU A 622 3.60 38.84 16.19
N ASP A 623 3.02 39.67 17.05
CA ASP A 623 2.58 39.27 18.40
C ASP A 623 1.06 39.32 18.52
N LEU A 624 0.46 38.22 18.95
CA LEU A 624 -0.96 38.16 19.33
C LEU A 624 -1.07 38.04 20.85
N ARG A 625 -1.76 39.00 21.48
CA ARG A 625 -1.88 39.11 22.94
C ARG A 625 -3.29 38.79 23.39
N PHE A 626 -3.41 37.90 24.36
CA PHE A 626 -4.69 37.47 24.94
C PHE A 626 -4.63 37.61 26.46
N ARG A 627 -5.58 38.36 27.03
CA ARG A 627 -5.67 38.60 28.48
C ARG A 627 -6.85 37.87 29.08
N GLY A 628 -6.76 37.56 30.37
CA GLY A 628 -7.87 36.95 31.10
C GLY A 628 -8.04 35.45 30.83
N VAL A 629 -6.96 34.75 30.45
CA VAL A 629 -6.99 33.32 30.17
C VAL A 629 -7.02 32.56 31.49
N ALA A 630 -8.15 31.90 31.79
CA ALA A 630 -8.34 31.18 33.04
C ALA A 630 -7.82 29.74 32.93
N VAL A 631 -7.02 29.33 33.92
CA VAL A 631 -6.51 27.96 34.07
C VAL A 631 -7.02 27.39 35.39
N GLU A 632 -7.74 26.28 35.31
CA GLU A 632 -8.50 25.70 36.43
C GLU A 632 -8.04 24.27 36.79
N ASN A 633 -7.29 23.63 35.90
CA ASN A 633 -6.86 22.23 36.01
C ASN A 633 -5.32 22.07 36.01
N GLY A 634 -4.59 23.14 36.30
CA GLY A 634 -3.12 23.14 36.37
C GLY A 634 -2.43 23.09 34.99
N ARG A 635 -3.18 23.30 33.90
CA ARG A 635 -2.70 23.17 32.53
C ARG A 635 -3.25 24.27 31.63
N LEU A 636 -2.36 24.96 30.92
CA LEU A 636 -2.72 25.81 29.80
C LEU A 636 -2.68 25.01 28.51
N GLU A 637 -3.80 24.97 27.81
CA GLU A 637 -3.95 24.35 26.50
C GLU A 637 -4.04 25.43 25.42
N ILE A 638 -3.11 25.36 24.48
CA ILE A 638 -3.03 26.20 23.29
C ILE A 638 -3.21 25.27 22.10
N ASP A 639 -4.12 25.59 21.19
CA ASP A 639 -4.38 24.77 20.01
C ASP A 639 -4.33 25.62 18.75
N PHE A 640 -3.70 25.06 17.72
CA PHE A 640 -3.67 25.60 16.38
C PHE A 640 -4.44 24.66 15.46
N THR A 641 -5.47 25.19 14.80
CA THR A 641 -6.24 24.45 13.80
C THR A 641 -5.87 25.02 12.44
N ASP A 642 -5.15 24.25 11.64
CA ASP A 642 -4.83 24.67 10.28
C ASP A 642 -6.07 24.78 9.41
N ARG A 643 -6.05 25.78 8.52
CA ARG A 643 -7.03 25.94 7.44
C ARG A 643 -6.38 25.74 6.08
N ILE A 644 -5.22 26.36 5.89
CA ILE A 644 -4.39 26.25 4.69
C ILE A 644 -2.94 26.14 5.17
N HIS A 645 -2.25 25.04 4.85
CA HIS A 645 -0.90 24.73 5.36
C HIS A 645 -0.80 24.69 6.90
N TYR A 646 0.31 24.17 7.43
CA TYR A 646 0.47 24.01 8.87
C TYR A 646 0.74 25.32 9.63
N PRO A 647 0.34 25.39 10.91
CA PRO A 647 0.69 26.49 11.80
C PRO A 647 2.17 26.45 12.18
N SER A 648 2.74 27.62 12.41
CA SER A 648 4.06 27.81 13.02
C SER A 648 4.00 28.81 14.15
N ILE A 649 4.98 28.78 15.05
CA ILE A 649 5.14 29.73 16.15
C ILE A 649 6.63 29.93 16.48
N ALA A 650 7.01 31.17 16.78
CA ALA A 650 8.37 31.59 17.12
C ALA A 650 8.60 31.68 18.64
N GLY A 651 7.56 32.02 19.41
CA GLY A 651 7.69 32.09 20.85
C GLY A 651 6.38 32.18 21.61
N LEU A 652 6.45 31.83 22.88
CA LEU A 652 5.31 31.82 23.81
C LEU A 652 5.70 32.58 25.08
N VAL A 653 4.88 33.55 25.49
CA VAL A 653 5.03 34.25 26.78
C VAL A 653 3.75 34.10 27.59
N ILE A 654 3.87 33.59 28.80
CA ILE A 654 2.76 33.39 29.75
C ILE A 654 3.09 34.20 31.00
N THR A 655 2.20 35.10 31.41
CA THR A 655 2.40 35.94 32.59
C THR A 655 1.14 35.95 33.46
N GLY A 656 1.30 35.65 34.75
CA GLY A 656 0.24 35.65 35.76
C GLY A 656 0.68 36.36 37.04
N LYS A 657 -0.19 36.38 38.05
CA LYS A 657 0.14 36.90 39.39
C LYS A 657 1.17 35.96 40.03
N ASP A 658 2.43 36.38 40.04
CA ASP A 658 3.60 35.63 40.56
C ASP A 658 4.08 34.45 39.70
N PHE A 659 3.74 34.42 38.41
CA PHE A 659 4.22 33.42 37.46
C PHE A 659 4.61 34.06 36.14
N SER A 660 5.76 33.66 35.58
CA SER A 660 6.14 33.97 34.21
C SER A 660 6.86 32.78 33.59
N LYS A 661 6.49 32.43 32.36
CA LYS A 661 7.17 31.41 31.55
C LYS A 661 7.29 31.92 30.12
N LYS A 662 8.48 31.79 29.55
CA LYS A 662 8.82 32.24 28.19
C LYS A 662 9.52 31.10 27.46
N ILE A 663 9.12 30.81 26.23
CA ILE A 663 9.62 29.68 25.46
C ILE A 663 10.01 30.18 24.06
N ASN A 664 11.25 29.89 23.65
CA ASN A 664 11.75 30.18 22.31
C ASN A 664 11.38 29.01 21.37
N CYS A 665 10.17 29.05 20.81
CA CYS A 665 9.60 27.93 20.07
C CYS A 665 10.42 27.64 18.81
N GLY A 666 10.92 26.41 18.66
CA GLY A 666 11.80 26.03 17.56
C GLY A 666 13.30 26.20 17.81
N GLY A 667 13.68 26.84 18.92
CA GLY A 667 15.06 27.23 19.19
C GLY A 667 15.58 26.85 20.57
N GLY A 668 16.88 27.12 20.77
CA GLY A 668 17.54 26.98 22.07
C GLY A 668 17.15 28.10 23.05
N ALA A 669 17.67 28.04 24.27
CA ALA A 669 17.44 29.11 25.26
C ALA A 669 18.06 30.43 24.79
N VAL A 670 17.31 31.52 24.86
CA VAL A 670 17.71 32.85 24.37
C VAL A 670 17.20 33.93 25.32
N GLY A 671 18.11 34.71 25.91
CA GLY A 671 17.74 35.74 26.88
C GLY A 671 17.04 35.11 28.11
N ASP A 672 15.82 35.55 28.39
CA ASP A 672 14.95 34.97 29.43
C ASP A 672 13.92 33.96 28.90
N TYR A 673 14.05 33.53 27.64
CA TYR A 673 13.27 32.44 27.05
C TYR A 673 13.97 31.10 27.28
N GLU A 674 13.22 30.15 27.82
CA GLU A 674 13.61 28.75 27.89
C GLU A 674 13.70 28.14 26.49
N ALA A 675 14.52 27.11 26.35
CA ALA A 675 14.57 26.30 25.13
C ALA A 675 13.24 25.56 24.93
N ASP A 676 12.87 25.33 23.68
CA ASP A 676 11.71 24.50 23.34
C ASP A 676 12.04 22.98 23.51
N TRP A 677 10.99 22.16 23.57
CA TRP A 677 11.09 20.70 23.73
C TRP A 677 11.66 20.02 22.47
N PRO A 678 12.29 18.83 22.53
CA PRO A 678 12.75 18.15 21.32
C PRO A 678 11.66 17.98 20.26
N GLU A 679 12.07 18.02 18.98
CA GLU A 679 11.21 17.72 17.84
C GLU A 679 10.46 16.39 18.02
N THR A 680 9.30 16.28 17.39
CA THR A 680 8.58 15.02 17.36
C THR A 680 9.13 14.18 16.21
N PRO A 681 9.72 12.99 16.46
CA PRO A 681 10.32 12.18 15.40
C PRO A 681 9.27 11.80 14.35
N ARG A 682 9.58 11.96 13.06
CA ARG A 682 8.69 11.48 11.97
C ARG A 682 8.82 9.98 11.69
N HIS A 683 9.95 9.40 12.10
CA HIS A 683 10.34 8.03 11.80
C HIS A 683 10.62 7.27 13.11
N ALA A 684 10.11 6.05 13.22
CA ALA A 684 10.52 5.09 14.24
C ALA A 684 11.82 4.37 13.82
N PRO A 685 12.59 3.79 14.75
CA PRO A 685 13.69 2.88 14.42
C PRO A 685 13.21 1.71 13.55
N THR A 686 14.05 1.24 12.63
CA THR A 686 13.70 0.18 11.65
C THR A 686 14.74 -0.93 11.52
N LEU A 687 15.87 -0.87 12.23
CA LEU A 687 16.94 -1.86 12.05
C LEU A 687 16.45 -3.28 12.35
N ASP A 688 15.72 -3.46 13.45
CA ASP A 688 15.13 -4.76 13.84
C ASP A 688 14.16 -5.30 12.77
N PHE A 689 13.37 -4.42 12.16
CA PHE A 689 12.47 -4.78 11.07
C PHE A 689 13.25 -5.24 9.85
N TYR A 690 14.27 -4.47 9.46
CA TYR A 690 15.05 -4.77 8.28
C TYR A 690 15.96 -5.99 8.46
N GLU A 691 16.41 -6.31 9.68
CA GLU A 691 17.14 -7.55 9.96
C GLU A 691 16.26 -8.78 9.70
N ASP A 692 15.00 -8.76 10.16
CA ASP A 692 14.03 -9.82 9.89
C ASP A 692 13.65 -9.90 8.40
N TRP A 693 13.33 -8.75 7.82
CA TRP A 693 12.93 -8.61 6.42
C TRP A 693 14.05 -9.06 5.48
N ALA A 694 15.27 -8.54 5.64
CA ALA A 694 16.43 -8.91 4.82
C ALA A 694 16.86 -10.35 5.05
N GLY A 695 16.71 -10.88 6.28
CA GLY A 695 16.96 -12.29 6.58
C GLY A 695 16.07 -13.24 5.77
N CYS A 696 14.81 -12.88 5.58
CA CYS A 696 13.87 -13.65 4.77
C CYS A 696 14.06 -13.40 3.25
N GLU A 697 14.28 -12.14 2.86
CA GLU A 697 14.41 -11.74 1.47
C GLU A 697 15.71 -12.21 0.83
N PHE A 698 16.85 -12.00 1.51
CA PHE A 698 18.19 -12.16 0.96
C PHE A 698 18.99 -13.30 1.61
N GLY A 699 18.45 -13.89 2.67
CA GLY A 699 19.11 -14.96 3.42
C GLY A 699 20.01 -14.44 4.54
N PRO A 700 20.34 -15.31 5.51
CA PRO A 700 20.98 -14.93 6.77
C PRO A 700 22.41 -14.39 6.60
N GLU A 701 23.13 -14.78 5.54
CA GLU A 701 24.55 -14.43 5.35
C GLU A 701 24.78 -12.94 5.07
N VAL A 702 23.80 -12.26 4.49
CA VAL A 702 23.87 -10.83 4.16
C VAL A 702 22.86 -9.98 4.95
N ALA A 703 21.95 -10.61 5.69
CA ALA A 703 20.82 -9.97 6.35
C ALA A 703 21.21 -8.71 7.14
N ALA A 704 22.15 -8.81 8.07
CA ALA A 704 22.56 -7.69 8.91
C ALA A 704 23.19 -6.53 8.11
N ALA A 705 24.01 -6.85 7.10
CA ALA A 705 24.66 -5.85 6.28
C ALA A 705 23.65 -5.13 5.37
N ALA A 706 22.76 -5.88 4.73
CA ALA A 706 21.68 -5.31 3.93
C ALA A 706 20.72 -4.49 4.81
N ALA A 707 20.37 -4.99 5.99
CA ALA A 707 19.50 -4.29 6.94
C ALA A 707 20.06 -2.93 7.37
N ALA A 708 21.38 -2.86 7.61
CA ALA A 708 22.05 -1.59 7.91
C ALA A 708 21.91 -0.57 6.76
N VAL A 709 22.09 -1.02 5.50
CA VAL A 709 21.89 -0.16 4.32
C VAL A 709 20.44 0.32 4.24
N PHE A 710 19.46 -0.60 4.30
CA PHE A 710 18.04 -0.27 4.18
C PHE A 710 17.56 0.64 5.32
N ALA A 711 17.98 0.38 6.57
CA ALA A 711 17.63 1.21 7.72
C ALA A 711 18.22 2.62 7.62
N ALA A 712 19.43 2.77 7.07
CA ALA A 712 20.07 4.08 6.87
C ALA A 712 19.36 4.94 5.82
N ILE A 713 18.81 4.31 4.77
CA ILE A 713 18.13 5.01 3.68
C ILE A 713 16.60 5.12 3.86
N ASP A 714 15.98 4.40 4.79
CA ASP A 714 14.54 4.50 5.09
C ASP A 714 14.18 5.94 5.51
N GLY A 715 13.24 6.56 4.80
CA GLY A 715 12.87 7.96 4.97
C GLY A 715 13.84 8.99 4.39
N HIS A 716 14.99 8.56 3.87
CA HIS A 716 16.11 9.43 3.46
C HIS A 716 16.62 9.15 2.04
N LEU A 717 15.87 8.40 1.23
CA LEU A 717 16.20 8.15 -0.17
C LEU A 717 16.29 9.46 -0.97
N PRO A 718 17.26 9.59 -1.90
CA PRO A 718 17.26 10.66 -2.89
C PRO A 718 15.96 10.63 -3.69
N GLN A 719 15.38 11.80 -3.97
CA GLN A 719 14.11 11.95 -4.67
C GLN A 719 14.33 12.63 -6.03
N PRO A 720 14.61 11.86 -7.11
CA PRO A 720 14.70 12.43 -8.47
C PRO A 720 13.32 12.92 -8.95
N ASN A 721 12.25 12.25 -8.53
CA ASN A 721 10.92 12.55 -9.03
C ASN A 721 10.29 13.83 -8.47
N ILE A 722 9.48 14.48 -9.31
CA ILE A 722 8.66 15.64 -8.99
C ILE A 722 7.23 15.47 -9.52
N TRP A 723 6.31 16.31 -9.06
CA TRP A 723 4.96 16.33 -9.61
C TRP A 723 4.90 17.09 -10.95
N THR A 724 4.87 16.34 -12.06
CA THR A 724 4.42 16.81 -13.39
C THR A 724 3.28 15.93 -13.92
N GLY A 725 2.64 15.20 -13.03
CA GLY A 725 2.09 13.86 -13.26
C GLY A 725 2.77 12.86 -12.31
N PRO A 726 2.20 11.65 -12.14
CA PRO A 726 2.75 10.65 -11.24
C PRO A 726 4.12 10.17 -11.70
N GLY A 727 5.10 10.18 -10.79
CA GLY A 727 6.46 9.75 -11.09
C GLY A 727 7.22 10.64 -12.09
N GLY A 728 6.79 11.89 -12.28
CA GLY A 728 7.46 12.88 -13.14
C GLY A 728 8.93 13.11 -12.75
N ILE A 729 9.75 13.60 -13.69
CA ILE A 729 11.18 13.89 -13.48
C ILE A 729 11.52 15.28 -14.02
N ARG A 730 12.70 15.84 -13.67
CA ARG A 730 13.14 17.17 -14.15
C ARG A 730 14.62 17.20 -14.51
N PRO A 731 15.08 18.10 -15.40
CA PRO A 731 16.50 18.28 -15.60
C PRO A 731 17.20 18.77 -14.32
N ASP A 732 18.32 18.14 -13.96
CA ASP A 732 19.17 18.54 -12.83
C ASP A 732 20.46 19.19 -13.35
N PRO A 733 20.70 20.49 -13.12
CA PRO A 733 21.89 21.17 -13.64
C PRO A 733 23.18 20.83 -12.88
N ARG A 734 23.12 20.09 -11.77
CA ARG A 734 24.31 19.70 -11.01
C ARG A 734 25.18 18.73 -11.82
N PRO A 735 26.52 18.78 -11.70
CA PRO A 735 27.39 17.79 -12.32
C PRO A 735 27.10 16.38 -11.80
N TRP A 736 27.11 15.39 -12.69
CA TRP A 736 26.87 13.99 -12.29
C TRP A 736 27.80 13.50 -11.17
N ASP A 737 29.07 13.95 -11.17
CA ASP A 737 30.02 13.57 -10.11
C ASP A 737 29.65 14.10 -8.71
N GLU A 738 28.77 15.10 -8.63
CA GLU A 738 28.15 15.54 -7.39
C GLU A 738 26.95 14.66 -7.03
N VAL A 739 25.99 14.54 -7.96
CA VAL A 739 24.71 13.82 -7.74
C VAL A 739 24.93 12.34 -7.45
N ARG A 740 25.87 11.67 -8.14
CA ARG A 740 26.15 10.24 -7.97
C ARG A 740 26.50 9.84 -6.53
N LYS A 741 27.00 10.79 -5.72
CA LYS A 741 27.40 10.54 -4.33
C LYS A 741 26.20 10.26 -3.43
N GLU A 742 25.03 10.82 -3.77
CA GLU A 742 23.77 10.56 -3.06
C GLU A 742 23.30 9.10 -3.21
N TYR A 743 23.86 8.38 -4.19
CA TYR A 743 23.53 6.99 -4.52
C TYR A 743 24.62 5.98 -4.13
N ALA A 744 25.54 6.35 -3.22
CA ALA A 744 26.62 5.46 -2.77
C ALA A 744 26.09 4.14 -2.17
N PHE A 745 24.90 4.17 -1.55
CA PHE A 745 24.24 2.98 -0.99
C PHE A 745 23.94 1.90 -2.05
N VAL A 746 23.84 2.26 -3.34
CA VAL A 746 23.68 1.29 -4.43
C VAL A 746 24.93 0.43 -4.58
N ASP A 747 26.11 1.04 -4.45
CA ASP A 747 27.39 0.32 -4.53
C ASP A 747 27.63 -0.51 -3.26
N GLU A 748 27.24 0.02 -2.09
CA GLU A 748 27.27 -0.73 -0.82
C GLU A 748 26.40 -1.98 -0.89
N LEU A 749 25.18 -1.86 -1.44
CA LEU A 749 24.30 -3.01 -1.67
C LEU A 749 24.91 -3.97 -2.70
N ALA A 750 25.36 -3.47 -3.86
CA ALA A 750 25.97 -4.30 -4.91
C ALA A 750 27.15 -5.15 -4.39
N ALA A 751 27.95 -4.61 -3.46
CA ALA A 751 29.06 -5.34 -2.84
C ALA A 751 28.64 -6.60 -2.06
N LEU A 752 27.36 -6.71 -1.68
CA LEU A 752 26.80 -7.88 -1.00
C LEU A 752 26.37 -9.00 -1.96
N GLU A 753 26.19 -8.72 -3.26
CA GLU A 753 25.57 -9.64 -4.22
C GLU A 753 26.25 -11.02 -4.24
N SER A 754 27.59 -11.05 -4.27
CA SER A 754 28.38 -12.28 -4.32
C SER A 754 28.22 -13.19 -3.09
N ARG A 755 27.67 -12.66 -1.99
CA ARG A 755 27.41 -13.38 -0.72
C ARG A 755 25.97 -13.87 -0.60
N VAL A 756 25.09 -13.56 -1.56
CA VAL A 756 23.71 -14.01 -1.54
C VAL A 756 23.63 -15.46 -2.02
N THR A 757 23.14 -16.36 -1.17
CA THR A 757 23.02 -17.79 -1.49
C THR A 757 21.58 -18.20 -1.75
N GLY A 758 21.37 -19.08 -2.73
CA GLY A 758 20.04 -19.58 -3.10
C GLY A 758 19.42 -18.79 -4.25
N LYS A 759 18.69 -19.49 -5.14
CA LYS A 759 18.11 -18.91 -6.36
C LYS A 759 16.98 -17.91 -6.08
N GLY A 760 16.14 -18.19 -5.08
CA GLY A 760 15.05 -17.32 -4.67
C GLY A 760 15.57 -16.04 -4.03
N SER A 761 16.50 -16.20 -3.07
CA SER A 761 17.14 -15.08 -2.38
C SER A 761 17.95 -14.20 -3.35
N ALA A 762 18.72 -14.79 -4.27
CA ALA A 762 19.44 -14.05 -5.31
C ALA A 762 18.48 -13.29 -6.24
N SER A 763 17.34 -13.88 -6.63
CA SER A 763 16.36 -13.20 -7.48
C SER A 763 15.70 -12.01 -6.78
N ARG A 764 15.38 -12.13 -5.49
CA ARG A 764 14.80 -11.01 -4.71
C ARG A 764 15.83 -9.93 -4.42
N PHE A 765 17.08 -10.29 -4.14
CA PHE A 765 18.17 -9.34 -4.03
C PHE A 765 18.40 -8.56 -5.33
N ALA A 766 18.44 -9.27 -6.47
CA ALA A 766 18.59 -8.66 -7.79
C ALA A 766 17.44 -7.69 -8.13
N TYR A 767 16.21 -7.97 -7.69
CA TYR A 767 15.08 -7.04 -7.82
C TYR A 767 15.40 -5.70 -7.13
N TRP A 768 15.81 -5.73 -5.86
CA TRP A 768 16.09 -4.49 -5.11
C TRP A 768 17.31 -3.74 -5.63
N LEU A 769 18.38 -4.47 -5.98
CA LEU A 769 19.55 -3.86 -6.61
C LEU A 769 19.19 -3.20 -7.95
N ALA A 770 18.35 -3.84 -8.77
CA ALA A 770 17.85 -3.26 -10.01
C ALA A 770 16.96 -2.02 -9.74
N SER A 771 16.07 -2.07 -8.76
CA SER A 771 15.23 -0.93 -8.38
C SER A 771 16.04 0.31 -7.98
N PHE A 772 17.10 0.14 -7.20
CA PHE A 772 17.96 1.28 -6.82
C PHE A 772 18.91 1.70 -7.94
N SER A 773 19.40 0.76 -8.76
CA SER A 773 20.20 1.08 -9.95
C SER A 773 19.39 1.87 -10.98
N TYR A 774 18.13 1.51 -11.17
CA TYR A 774 17.17 2.25 -11.98
C TYR A 774 17.00 3.69 -11.48
N MET A 775 16.81 3.87 -10.16
CA MET A 775 16.65 5.20 -9.57
C MET A 775 17.92 6.07 -9.70
N ARG A 776 19.10 5.45 -9.58
CA ARG A 776 20.39 6.12 -9.82
C ARG A 776 20.55 6.54 -11.29
N GLU A 777 20.20 5.67 -12.23
CA GLU A 777 20.31 5.98 -13.66
C GLU A 777 19.28 7.03 -14.10
N MET A 778 18.11 7.07 -13.46
CA MET A 778 17.14 8.15 -13.64
C MET A 778 17.77 9.51 -13.31
N ALA A 779 18.44 9.64 -12.16
CA ALA A 779 19.11 10.89 -11.78
C ALA A 779 20.29 11.24 -12.72
N HIS A 780 21.00 10.23 -13.24
CA HIS A 780 22.02 10.46 -14.26
C HIS A 780 21.41 11.03 -15.55
N LEU A 781 20.26 10.51 -15.98
CA LEU A 781 19.51 11.04 -17.13
C LEU A 781 19.01 12.46 -16.89
N GLU A 782 18.60 12.82 -15.67
CA GLU A 782 18.24 14.21 -15.32
C GLU A 782 19.42 15.17 -15.54
N CYS A 783 20.64 14.75 -15.18
CA CYS A 783 21.86 15.52 -15.42
C CYS A 783 22.15 15.67 -16.92
N LEU A 784 22.06 14.58 -17.69
CA LEU A 784 22.24 14.60 -19.14
C LEU A 784 21.18 15.44 -19.84
N TRP A 785 19.95 15.43 -19.33
CA TRP A 785 18.86 16.26 -19.85
C TRP A 785 19.14 17.75 -19.63
N ALA A 786 19.65 18.14 -18.46
CA ALA A 786 20.07 19.51 -18.23
C ALA A 786 21.23 19.93 -19.16
N GLU A 787 22.20 19.05 -19.38
CA GLU A 787 23.30 19.26 -20.33
C GLU A 787 22.75 19.48 -21.76
N TYR A 788 21.81 18.64 -22.21
CA TYR A 788 21.15 18.78 -23.50
C TYR A 788 20.40 20.11 -23.61
N ASN A 789 19.61 20.48 -22.60
CA ASN A 789 18.83 21.72 -22.60
C ASN A 789 19.75 22.95 -22.68
N ALA A 790 20.85 22.97 -21.92
CA ALA A 790 21.82 24.06 -21.97
C ALA A 790 22.50 24.18 -23.36
N ALA A 791 22.87 23.04 -23.96
CA ALA A 791 23.42 23.00 -25.31
C ALA A 791 22.39 23.46 -26.37
N TRP A 792 21.14 23.08 -26.19
CA TRP A 792 20.04 23.45 -27.10
C TRP A 792 19.80 24.96 -27.10
N GLU A 793 19.79 25.58 -25.92
CA GLU A 793 19.67 27.03 -25.78
C GLU A 793 20.89 27.78 -26.36
N ALA A 794 22.08 27.19 -26.34
CA ALA A 794 23.25 27.76 -27.02
C ALA A 794 23.10 27.70 -28.55
N VAL A 795 22.60 26.57 -29.09
CA VAL A 795 22.34 26.41 -30.53
C VAL A 795 21.28 27.40 -31.00
N LYS A 796 20.18 27.56 -30.27
CA LYS A 796 19.09 28.51 -30.63
C LYS A 796 19.54 29.96 -30.80
N LYS A 797 20.63 30.37 -30.14
CA LYS A 797 21.17 31.74 -30.19
C LYS A 797 22.01 32.01 -31.45
N LEU A 798 22.33 30.99 -32.25
CA LEU A 798 23.11 31.17 -33.48
C LEU A 798 22.24 31.81 -34.59
N PRO A 799 22.83 32.70 -35.41
CA PRO A 799 22.07 33.65 -36.24
C PRO A 799 21.45 33.04 -37.49
N ASP A 800 22.04 31.98 -38.05
CA ASP A 800 21.57 31.35 -39.29
C ASP A 800 21.33 29.84 -39.15
N GLU A 801 20.50 29.29 -40.04
CA GLU A 801 20.08 27.88 -40.02
C GLU A 801 21.23 26.90 -40.18
N LYS A 802 22.23 27.23 -41.00
CA LYS A 802 23.37 26.35 -41.23
C LYS A 802 24.26 26.28 -40.00
N ALA A 803 24.56 27.43 -39.38
CA ALA A 803 25.30 27.48 -38.13
C ALA A 803 24.59 26.71 -37.00
N ARG A 804 23.24 26.78 -36.95
CA ARG A 804 22.44 25.99 -36.01
C ARG A 804 22.53 24.49 -36.28
N ALA A 805 22.39 24.05 -37.52
CA ALA A 805 22.51 22.64 -37.91
C ALA A 805 23.91 22.08 -37.61
N ASP A 806 24.97 22.78 -38.02
CA ASP A 806 26.36 22.37 -37.80
C ASP A 806 26.69 22.30 -36.30
N ALA A 807 26.22 23.27 -35.51
CA ALA A 807 26.39 23.25 -34.06
C ALA A 807 25.60 22.12 -33.41
N ALA A 808 24.34 21.91 -33.80
CA ALA A 808 23.51 20.83 -33.29
C ALA A 808 24.10 19.44 -33.56
N GLU A 809 24.63 19.23 -34.77
CA GLU A 809 25.33 17.99 -35.10
C GLU A 809 26.58 17.78 -34.23
N ARG A 810 27.35 18.84 -33.97
CA ARG A 810 28.58 18.75 -33.17
C ARG A 810 28.32 18.58 -31.66
N THR A 811 27.25 19.16 -31.12
CA THR A 811 27.02 19.21 -29.67
C THR A 811 25.84 18.37 -29.19
N LEU A 812 24.69 18.46 -29.86
CA LEU A 812 23.45 17.84 -29.38
C LEU A 812 23.38 16.35 -29.71
N ILE A 813 23.91 15.93 -30.86
CA ILE A 813 23.97 14.51 -31.22
C ILE A 813 24.78 13.70 -30.19
N PRO A 814 26.03 14.06 -29.84
CA PRO A 814 26.79 13.30 -28.82
C PRO A 814 26.11 13.24 -27.44
N ILE A 815 25.45 14.33 -27.01
CA ILE A 815 24.70 14.33 -25.74
C ILE A 815 23.50 13.39 -25.85
N ARG A 816 22.76 13.43 -26.97
CA ARG A 816 21.63 12.54 -27.20
C ARG A 816 22.04 11.08 -27.28
N GLU A 817 23.18 10.74 -27.88
CA GLU A 817 23.73 9.37 -27.86
C GLU A 817 23.99 8.88 -26.43
N ARG A 818 24.55 9.75 -25.57
CA ARG A 818 24.72 9.46 -24.14
C ARG A 818 23.37 9.27 -23.43
N MET A 819 22.37 10.09 -23.73
CA MET A 819 21.01 9.92 -23.18
C MET A 819 20.36 8.60 -23.62
N VAL A 820 20.50 8.21 -24.90
CA VAL A 820 20.01 6.91 -25.39
C VAL A 820 20.72 5.74 -24.70
N SER A 821 22.04 5.85 -24.48
CA SER A 821 22.79 4.85 -23.72
C SER A 821 22.33 4.76 -22.26
N GLY A 822 22.15 5.89 -21.58
CA GLY A 822 21.63 5.91 -20.21
C GLY A 822 20.21 5.36 -20.12
N LEU A 823 19.35 5.65 -21.09
CA LEU A 823 18.01 5.06 -21.18
C LEU A 823 18.06 3.55 -21.41
N LYS A 824 19.00 3.05 -22.21
CA LYS A 824 19.20 1.60 -22.36
C LYS A 824 19.56 0.94 -21.02
N ASP A 825 20.44 1.56 -20.24
CA ASP A 825 20.78 1.08 -18.90
C ASP A 825 19.60 1.17 -17.93
N LEU A 826 18.86 2.28 -17.96
CA LEU A 826 17.65 2.46 -17.17
C LEU A 826 16.60 1.39 -17.49
N TYR A 827 16.30 1.14 -18.77
CA TYR A 827 15.33 0.13 -19.19
C TYR A 827 15.80 -1.28 -18.87
N ARG A 828 17.11 -1.56 -18.93
CA ARG A 828 17.67 -2.84 -18.45
C ARG A 828 17.36 -3.08 -16.98
N TYR A 829 17.48 -2.06 -16.12
CA TYR A 829 17.12 -2.17 -14.71
C TYR A 829 15.60 -2.22 -14.50
N LEU A 830 14.84 -1.35 -15.17
CA LEU A 830 13.37 -1.33 -15.10
C LEU A 830 12.76 -2.68 -15.52
N LEU A 831 13.18 -3.23 -16.66
CA LEU A 831 12.69 -4.52 -17.14
C LEU A 831 13.14 -5.68 -16.26
N ALA A 832 14.17 -5.53 -15.43
CA ALA A 832 14.55 -6.56 -14.45
C ALA A 832 13.59 -6.59 -13.24
N THR A 833 12.88 -5.50 -12.94
CA THR A 833 11.94 -5.42 -11.80
C THR A 833 10.55 -5.92 -12.16
N VAL A 834 10.14 -5.88 -13.44
CA VAL A 834 8.78 -6.27 -13.87
C VAL A 834 8.42 -7.67 -13.39
N SER A 835 7.38 -7.76 -12.57
CA SER A 835 6.88 -8.99 -11.96
C SER A 835 5.38 -9.05 -11.69
N ASN A 836 4.68 -7.92 -11.69
CA ASN A 836 3.24 -7.77 -11.45
C ASN A 836 2.66 -6.62 -12.30
N PRO A 837 1.32 -6.43 -12.34
CA PRO A 837 0.69 -5.37 -13.13
C PRO A 837 1.18 -3.96 -12.80
N GLY A 838 1.51 -3.67 -11.55
CA GLY A 838 1.97 -2.33 -11.16
C GLY A 838 3.31 -1.95 -11.81
N GLU A 839 4.23 -2.92 -11.97
CA GLU A 839 5.48 -2.67 -12.71
C GLU A 839 5.28 -2.59 -14.22
N LEU A 840 4.24 -3.25 -14.78
CA LEU A 840 3.82 -3.00 -16.17
C LEU A 840 3.34 -1.55 -16.32
N GLY A 841 2.62 -1.04 -15.32
CA GLY A 841 2.23 0.37 -15.24
C GLY A 841 3.43 1.31 -15.20
N THR A 842 4.47 0.97 -14.44
CA THR A 842 5.71 1.79 -14.38
C THR A 842 6.43 1.83 -15.73
N VAL A 843 6.42 0.73 -16.49
CA VAL A 843 6.93 0.71 -17.87
C VAL A 843 6.08 1.62 -18.77
N ALA A 844 4.76 1.52 -18.67
CA ALA A 844 3.86 2.37 -19.44
C ALA A 844 4.01 3.87 -19.09
N ASN A 845 4.29 4.20 -17.83
CA ASN A 845 4.61 5.56 -17.41
C ASN A 845 5.84 6.12 -18.14
N TRP A 846 6.93 5.37 -18.25
CA TRP A 846 8.07 5.81 -19.04
C TRP A 846 7.70 6.11 -20.50
N GLU A 847 6.98 5.19 -21.13
CA GLU A 847 6.62 5.28 -22.55
C GLU A 847 5.63 6.41 -22.84
N GLN A 848 4.66 6.62 -21.95
CA GLN A 848 3.54 7.53 -22.17
C GLN A 848 3.70 8.89 -21.49
N HIS A 849 4.45 8.99 -20.39
CA HIS A 849 4.60 10.22 -19.61
C HIS A 849 6.00 10.84 -19.76
N LEU A 850 7.06 10.05 -19.55
CA LEU A 850 8.42 10.58 -19.44
C LEU A 850 9.13 10.75 -20.79
N LEU A 851 9.12 9.72 -21.65
CA LEU A 851 9.76 9.76 -22.96
C LEU A 851 9.24 10.87 -23.90
N PRO A 852 7.93 11.23 -23.91
CA PRO A 852 7.45 12.33 -24.74
C PRO A 852 8.15 13.66 -24.50
N ALA A 853 8.34 14.04 -23.23
CA ALA A 853 9.04 15.27 -22.85
C ALA A 853 10.57 15.13 -22.98
N LEU A 854 11.12 13.98 -22.57
CA LEU A 854 12.57 13.75 -22.51
C LEU A 854 13.20 13.53 -23.89
N MET A 855 12.53 12.77 -24.77
CA MET A 855 13.13 12.24 -26.01
C MET A 855 12.37 12.55 -27.29
N HIS A 856 11.04 12.49 -27.30
CA HIS A 856 10.25 12.63 -28.53
C HIS A 856 10.22 14.07 -29.03
N ARG A 857 9.64 15.00 -28.25
CA ARG A 857 9.57 16.42 -28.63
C ARG A 857 10.95 17.02 -28.91
N PRO A 858 11.98 16.82 -28.05
CA PRO A 858 13.34 17.31 -28.35
C PRO A 858 13.96 16.66 -29.60
N GLY A 859 13.61 15.39 -29.89
CA GLY A 859 14.08 14.69 -31.09
C GLY A 859 13.46 15.26 -32.36
N GLU A 860 12.17 15.59 -32.36
CA GLU A 860 11.51 16.24 -33.49
C GLU A 860 12.10 17.62 -33.79
N GLU A 861 12.38 18.42 -32.74
CA GLU A 861 13.04 19.72 -32.90
C GLU A 861 14.46 19.57 -33.45
N LEU A 862 15.23 18.59 -32.96
CA LEU A 862 16.58 18.28 -33.44
C LEU A 862 16.58 17.87 -34.91
N GLN A 863 15.69 16.96 -35.29
CA GLN A 863 15.58 16.51 -36.69
C GLN A 863 15.21 17.66 -37.63
N LYS A 864 14.27 18.53 -37.23
CA LYS A 864 13.92 19.74 -37.99
C LYS A 864 15.12 20.69 -38.16
N THR A 865 15.90 20.89 -37.09
CA THR A 865 17.08 21.76 -37.10
C THR A 865 18.21 21.20 -37.97
N LEU A 866 18.41 19.89 -37.96
CA LEU A 866 19.45 19.23 -38.77
C LEU A 866 19.10 19.16 -40.26
N GLY A 867 17.80 19.20 -40.62
CA GLY A 867 17.34 18.99 -41.99
C GLY A 867 17.59 17.56 -42.52
N LYS A 868 17.98 16.64 -41.65
CA LYS A 868 18.26 15.23 -41.95
C LYS A 868 17.84 14.36 -40.77
N GLU A 869 17.73 13.07 -41.04
CA GLU A 869 17.46 12.06 -40.04
C GLU A 869 18.54 12.01 -38.94
N ILE A 870 18.12 11.87 -37.68
CA ILE A 870 19.02 11.67 -36.53
C ILE A 870 19.81 10.36 -36.74
N PRO A 871 21.13 10.28 -36.50
CA PRO A 871 21.89 9.05 -36.67
C PRO A 871 21.39 7.91 -35.76
N PRO A 872 21.51 6.62 -36.16
CA PRO A 872 20.97 5.49 -35.40
C PRO A 872 21.38 5.41 -33.92
N PRO A 873 22.63 5.70 -33.51
CA PRO A 873 23.01 5.69 -32.08
C PRO A 873 22.28 6.72 -31.21
N ALA A 874 21.70 7.76 -31.81
CA ALA A 874 20.89 8.78 -31.14
C ALA A 874 19.37 8.55 -31.28
N ARG A 875 18.94 7.37 -31.78
CA ARG A 875 17.53 6.94 -31.80
C ARG A 875 17.27 5.90 -30.72
N LEU A 876 16.06 5.91 -30.17
CA LEU A 876 15.61 4.88 -29.25
C LEU A 876 15.42 3.55 -30.00
N PRO A 877 16.04 2.44 -29.55
CA PRO A 877 15.85 1.13 -30.16
C PRO A 877 14.47 0.57 -29.79
N ARG A 878 13.90 -0.28 -30.65
CA ARG A 878 12.63 -0.97 -30.38
C ARG A 878 12.80 -2.40 -29.90
N ASP A 879 13.94 -3.02 -30.18
CA ASP A 879 14.17 -4.43 -29.88
C ASP A 879 14.59 -4.64 -28.43
N TYR A 880 14.24 -5.82 -27.89
CA TYR A 880 14.77 -6.30 -26.61
C TYR A 880 16.17 -6.88 -26.82
N ASP A 881 17.14 -6.45 -26.02
CA ASP A 881 18.51 -6.98 -26.04
C ASP A 881 19.02 -7.48 -24.67
N GLY A 882 18.13 -7.56 -23.68
CA GLY A 882 18.42 -8.07 -22.34
C GLY A 882 18.38 -9.61 -22.23
N PRO A 883 18.71 -10.15 -21.05
CA PRO A 883 18.61 -11.59 -20.79
C PRO A 883 17.15 -12.06 -20.84
N PRO A 884 16.84 -13.26 -21.32
CA PRO A 884 15.45 -13.69 -21.38
C PRO A 884 14.86 -13.86 -19.96
N ARG A 885 13.57 -13.52 -19.79
CA ARG A 885 12.84 -13.60 -18.52
C ARG A 885 11.49 -14.29 -18.72
N VAL A 886 11.05 -15.01 -17.70
CA VAL A 886 9.68 -15.51 -17.58
C VAL A 886 9.00 -14.81 -16.40
N ILE A 887 7.85 -14.21 -16.65
CA ILE A 887 7.12 -13.38 -15.69
C ILE A 887 5.70 -13.92 -15.58
N VAL A 888 5.22 -14.11 -14.35
CA VAL A 888 3.82 -14.46 -14.06
C VAL A 888 3.25 -13.31 -13.23
N PRO A 889 2.54 -12.34 -13.85
CA PRO A 889 2.13 -11.11 -13.19
C PRO A 889 1.20 -11.32 -11.99
N THR A 890 0.43 -12.41 -12.02
CA THR A 890 -0.62 -12.70 -11.04
C THR A 890 -0.40 -14.07 -10.44
N VAL A 891 -0.11 -14.13 -9.14
CA VAL A 891 0.16 -15.37 -8.42
C VAL A 891 -0.96 -15.65 -7.41
N ARG A 892 -1.82 -16.62 -7.72
CA ARG A 892 -2.85 -17.10 -6.81
C ARG A 892 -2.28 -18.17 -5.87
N THR A 893 -2.55 -18.06 -4.58
CA THR A 893 -2.20 -19.10 -3.59
C THR A 893 -3.43 -19.83 -3.03
N VAL A 894 -4.62 -19.27 -3.24
CA VAL A 894 -5.90 -19.83 -2.81
C VAL A 894 -6.86 -19.84 -3.99
N LEU A 895 -7.58 -20.95 -4.18
CA LEU A 895 -8.68 -21.09 -5.14
C LEU A 895 -9.95 -21.54 -4.43
N VAL A 896 -11.10 -21.04 -4.86
CA VAL A 896 -12.41 -21.55 -4.39
C VAL A 896 -12.76 -22.88 -5.09
N PRO A 897 -13.72 -23.68 -4.59
CA PRO A 897 -14.12 -24.93 -5.24
C PRO A 897 -14.54 -24.70 -6.69
N GLY A 898 -14.06 -25.55 -7.61
CA GLY A 898 -14.33 -25.44 -9.05
C GLY A 898 -13.60 -24.29 -9.77
N GLU A 899 -12.86 -23.42 -9.07
CA GLU A 899 -12.08 -22.36 -9.73
C GLU A 899 -10.86 -22.98 -10.45
N ALA A 900 -10.74 -22.74 -11.75
CA ALA A 900 -9.58 -23.14 -12.53
C ALA A 900 -8.40 -22.19 -12.26
N LEU A 901 -7.18 -22.73 -12.22
CA LEU A 901 -5.97 -21.91 -12.18
C LEU A 901 -5.63 -21.45 -13.60
N ASN A 902 -5.87 -20.17 -13.87
CA ASN A 902 -5.52 -19.53 -15.13
C ASN A 902 -4.29 -18.65 -14.93
N LEU A 903 -3.28 -18.83 -15.78
CA LEU A 903 -2.05 -18.06 -15.73
C LEU A 903 -1.86 -17.25 -17.00
N LYS A 904 -1.60 -15.95 -16.83
CA LYS A 904 -0.93 -15.12 -17.83
C LYS A 904 0.57 -15.27 -17.61
N VAL A 905 1.31 -15.60 -18.65
CA VAL A 905 2.78 -15.74 -18.62
C VAL A 905 3.37 -14.83 -19.68
N ILE A 906 4.31 -13.98 -19.30
CA ILE A 906 5.05 -13.12 -20.22
C ILE A 906 6.46 -13.67 -20.37
N VAL A 907 6.88 -13.91 -21.61
CA VAL A 907 8.24 -14.29 -21.98
C VAL A 907 8.88 -13.08 -22.65
N LEU A 908 9.74 -12.38 -21.91
CA LEU A 908 10.51 -11.25 -22.41
C LEU A 908 11.85 -11.77 -22.92
N ALA A 909 12.01 -11.85 -24.24
CA ALA A 909 13.18 -12.45 -24.87
C ALA A 909 13.39 -11.86 -26.26
N LYS A 910 14.65 -11.83 -26.72
CA LYS A 910 14.99 -11.42 -28.08
C LYS A 910 14.48 -12.43 -29.11
N ASP A 911 14.68 -13.71 -28.81
CA ASP A 911 14.27 -14.82 -29.66
C ASP A 911 13.05 -15.51 -29.06
N ARG A 912 12.19 -16.08 -29.92
CA ARG A 912 11.01 -16.83 -29.49
C ARG A 912 11.43 -18.09 -28.70
N PRO A 913 10.68 -18.47 -27.65
CA PRO A 913 11.00 -19.69 -26.90
C PRO A 913 10.82 -20.93 -27.78
N ALA A 914 11.77 -21.86 -27.70
CA ALA A 914 11.69 -23.17 -28.33
C ALA A 914 10.70 -24.09 -27.61
N GLU A 915 10.57 -23.94 -26.29
CA GLU A 915 9.59 -24.61 -25.44
C GLU A 915 9.07 -23.61 -24.39
N ALA A 916 7.76 -23.64 -24.12
CA ALA A 916 7.17 -22.94 -23.00
C ALA A 916 6.01 -23.80 -22.46
N ALA A 917 6.13 -24.29 -21.23
CA ALA A 917 5.14 -25.17 -20.62
C ALA A 917 4.97 -24.91 -19.11
N LEU A 918 3.72 -25.09 -18.66
CA LEU A 918 3.36 -25.23 -17.26
C LEU A 918 3.60 -26.68 -16.85
N TYR A 919 4.27 -26.89 -15.75
CA TYR A 919 4.48 -28.20 -15.14
C TYR A 919 3.72 -28.21 -13.82
N TRP A 920 2.77 -29.12 -13.65
CA TRP A 920 1.90 -29.17 -12.47
C TRP A 920 1.71 -30.60 -11.95
N ARG A 921 1.38 -30.73 -10.67
CA ARG A 921 0.93 -31.98 -10.04
C ARG A 921 0.07 -31.69 -8.81
N GLU A 922 -0.56 -32.73 -8.26
CA GLU A 922 -1.17 -32.65 -6.93
C GLU A 922 -0.06 -32.45 -5.87
N LEU A 923 -0.32 -31.63 -4.86
CA LEU A 923 0.70 -31.15 -3.92
C LEU A 923 1.49 -32.31 -3.28
N GLY A 924 2.79 -32.41 -3.59
CA GLY A 924 3.70 -33.43 -3.06
C GLY A 924 3.50 -34.85 -3.60
N GLU A 925 2.64 -35.05 -4.61
CA GLU A 925 2.28 -36.37 -5.13
C GLU A 925 2.63 -36.53 -6.62
N GLY A 926 3.36 -37.60 -6.97
CA GLY A 926 3.61 -37.99 -8.35
C GLY A 926 4.61 -37.12 -9.13
N GLU A 927 4.68 -37.38 -10.43
CA GLU A 927 5.52 -36.64 -11.39
C GLU A 927 4.76 -35.41 -11.93
N TYR A 928 5.49 -34.38 -12.34
CA TYR A 928 4.88 -33.20 -12.97
C TYR A 928 4.35 -33.53 -14.37
N ALA A 929 3.10 -33.18 -14.62
CA ALA A 929 2.49 -33.19 -15.95
C ALA A 929 2.71 -31.84 -16.64
N ALA A 930 3.10 -31.88 -17.92
CA ALA A 930 3.34 -30.68 -18.73
C ALA A 930 2.08 -30.26 -19.51
N VAL A 931 1.82 -28.95 -19.55
CA VAL A 931 0.76 -28.32 -20.35
C VAL A 931 1.39 -27.18 -21.15
N PRO A 932 1.40 -27.25 -22.49
CA PRO A 932 1.98 -26.20 -23.32
C PRO A 932 1.31 -24.84 -23.11
N LEU A 933 2.11 -23.78 -23.06
CA LEU A 933 1.61 -22.41 -23.05
C LEU A 933 1.10 -22.03 -24.45
N GLN A 934 -0.05 -21.37 -24.51
CA GLN A 934 -0.63 -20.85 -25.75
C GLN A 934 -0.19 -19.39 -25.94
N ASN A 935 0.46 -19.09 -27.06
CA ASN A 935 0.80 -17.70 -27.39
C ASN A 935 -0.48 -16.93 -27.72
N VAL A 936 -0.68 -15.79 -27.05
CA VAL A 936 -1.80 -14.88 -27.32
C VAL A 936 -1.39 -13.86 -28.37
N ALA A 937 -0.34 -13.10 -28.07
CA ALA A 937 0.29 -12.13 -28.96
C ALA A 937 1.62 -11.70 -28.34
N ARG A 938 2.61 -11.37 -29.18
CA ARG A 938 3.95 -10.92 -28.73
C ARG A 938 4.49 -11.87 -27.64
N GLY A 939 5.13 -11.37 -26.60
CA GLY A 939 5.66 -12.15 -25.49
C GLY A 939 4.61 -12.70 -24.53
N VAL A 940 3.31 -12.50 -24.77
CA VAL A 940 2.24 -12.89 -23.84
C VAL A 940 1.65 -14.25 -24.20
N TYR A 941 1.57 -15.12 -23.20
CA TYR A 941 1.05 -16.47 -23.26
C TYR A 941 -0.03 -16.68 -22.19
N ARG A 942 -0.90 -17.68 -22.41
CA ARG A 942 -1.89 -18.13 -21.44
C ARG A 942 -1.85 -19.64 -21.30
N VAL A 943 -2.19 -20.12 -20.11
CA VAL A 943 -2.36 -21.54 -19.81
C VAL A 943 -3.39 -21.72 -18.71
N THR A 944 -4.23 -22.74 -18.85
CA THR A 944 -5.15 -23.17 -17.80
C THR A 944 -4.64 -24.49 -17.26
N CYS A 945 -4.39 -24.55 -15.94
CA CYS A 945 -4.06 -25.81 -15.29
C CYS A 945 -5.28 -26.73 -15.33
N PRO A 946 -5.13 -28.02 -15.65
CA PRO A 946 -6.21 -28.99 -15.57
C PRO A 946 -6.87 -28.99 -14.19
N GLU A 947 -8.18 -29.17 -14.18
CA GLU A 947 -8.96 -29.13 -12.95
C GLU A 947 -8.67 -30.36 -12.08
N THR A 948 -8.42 -30.09 -10.79
CA THR A 948 -8.35 -31.08 -9.72
C THR A 948 -9.06 -30.52 -8.49
N ASN A 949 -9.71 -31.39 -7.71
CA ASN A 949 -10.31 -31.00 -6.42
C ASN A 949 -9.29 -31.00 -5.26
N LYS A 950 -8.01 -31.29 -5.54
CA LYS A 950 -6.93 -31.29 -4.55
C LYS A 950 -6.11 -30.01 -4.61
N ASP A 951 -5.33 -29.79 -3.55
CA ASP A 951 -4.27 -28.79 -3.54
C ASP A 951 -3.19 -29.18 -4.57
N LEU A 952 -2.57 -28.19 -5.19
CA LEU A 952 -1.64 -28.42 -6.30
C LEU A 952 -0.34 -27.63 -6.13
N GLU A 953 0.69 -28.06 -6.86
CA GLU A 953 1.92 -27.31 -7.04
C GLU A 953 2.31 -27.26 -8.51
N TYR A 954 2.91 -26.15 -8.93
CA TYR A 954 3.29 -25.92 -10.31
C TYR A 954 4.52 -25.02 -10.44
N TYR A 955 5.16 -25.12 -11.60
CA TYR A 955 6.14 -24.16 -12.07
C TYR A 955 6.00 -23.97 -13.58
N VAL A 956 6.55 -22.88 -14.11
CA VAL A 956 6.66 -22.64 -15.55
C VAL A 956 8.11 -22.83 -15.94
N LYS A 957 8.36 -23.54 -17.05
CA LYS A 957 9.68 -23.67 -17.67
C LYS A 957 9.61 -23.13 -19.09
N VAL A 958 10.58 -22.31 -19.45
CA VAL A 958 10.74 -21.73 -20.78
C VAL A 958 12.16 -22.00 -21.26
N ILE A 959 12.32 -22.41 -22.52
CA ILE A 959 13.61 -22.65 -23.16
C ILE A 959 13.82 -21.60 -24.25
N VAL A 960 14.85 -20.76 -24.08
CA VAL A 960 15.27 -19.74 -25.07
C VAL A 960 16.76 -19.92 -25.32
N ASN A 961 17.17 -20.03 -26.60
CA ASN A 961 18.59 -20.16 -26.99
C ASN A 961 19.35 -21.27 -26.22
N ASN A 962 18.71 -22.41 -25.99
CA ASN A 962 19.20 -23.55 -25.19
C ASN A 962 19.37 -23.28 -23.68
N GLY A 963 18.97 -22.12 -23.17
CA GLY A 963 18.90 -21.81 -21.74
C GLY A 963 17.51 -22.12 -21.17
N GLU A 964 17.46 -22.75 -19.99
CA GLU A 964 16.22 -23.01 -19.26
C GLU A 964 15.96 -21.92 -18.20
N ILE A 965 14.74 -21.40 -18.18
CA ILE A 965 14.31 -20.31 -17.29
C ILE A 965 13.03 -20.74 -16.59
N TYR A 966 12.94 -20.45 -15.30
CA TYR A 966 11.88 -20.97 -14.44
C TYR A 966 11.13 -19.86 -13.71
N PHE A 967 9.83 -20.08 -13.53
CA PHE A 967 9.02 -19.41 -12.53
C PHE A 967 8.39 -20.45 -11.57
N PRO A 968 8.57 -20.32 -10.25
CA PRO A 968 9.54 -19.43 -9.59
C PRO A 968 11.00 -19.85 -9.91
N PRO A 969 12.00 -18.98 -9.68
CA PRO A 969 13.42 -19.31 -9.92
C PRO A 969 13.95 -20.51 -9.13
N THR A 970 13.27 -20.88 -8.05
CA THR A 970 13.59 -22.01 -7.18
C THR A 970 13.07 -23.35 -7.69
N ALA A 971 12.29 -23.37 -8.78
CA ALA A 971 11.74 -24.59 -9.33
C ALA A 971 12.82 -25.51 -9.95
N PRO A 972 12.58 -26.83 -10.00
CA PRO A 972 11.42 -27.55 -9.44
C PRO A 972 11.52 -27.79 -7.92
N LEU A 973 12.64 -27.42 -7.27
CA LEU A 973 12.91 -27.73 -5.86
C LEU A 973 11.90 -27.07 -4.91
N ILE A 974 11.62 -25.78 -5.11
CA ILE A 974 10.52 -25.07 -4.45
C ILE A 974 9.67 -24.48 -5.55
N SER A 975 8.51 -25.09 -5.77
CA SER A 975 7.53 -24.69 -6.79
C SER A 975 6.44 -23.80 -6.19
N GLN A 976 5.66 -23.13 -7.05
CA GLN A 976 4.48 -22.39 -6.59
C GLN A 976 3.42 -23.38 -6.12
N THR A 977 2.73 -23.07 -5.02
CA THR A 977 1.73 -23.95 -4.40
C THR A 977 0.41 -23.21 -4.23
N VAL A 978 -0.69 -23.95 -4.37
CA VAL A 978 -2.05 -23.41 -4.31
C VAL A 978 -2.92 -24.34 -3.48
N VAL A 979 -3.62 -23.79 -2.48
CA VAL A 979 -4.61 -24.52 -1.68
C VAL A 979 -6.01 -24.24 -2.18
N ARG A 980 -6.89 -25.23 -2.08
CA ARG A 980 -8.31 -25.06 -2.40
C ARG A 980 -9.12 -24.88 -1.12
N THR A 981 -9.99 -23.88 -1.07
CA THR A 981 -10.97 -23.76 0.02
C THR A 981 -12.02 -24.86 -0.10
N ARG A 982 -12.79 -25.05 0.97
CA ARG A 982 -13.95 -25.95 0.98
C ARG A 982 -15.14 -25.36 0.26
#